data_AF-A0A6M0FWW2-F1
#
_entry.id   AF-A0A6M0FWW2-F1
#
_cell.length_a   1.000
_cell.length_b   1.000
_cell.length_c   1.000
_cell.angle_alpha   90.00
_cell.angle_beta   90.00
_cell.angle_gamma   90.00
#
_symmetry.space_group_name_H-M   'P 1'
#
loop_
_entity.id
_entity.type
_entity.pdbx_description
1 polymer ?
#
loop_
_entity_poly.entity_id
_entity_poly.type
_entity_poly.pdbx_seq_one_letter_code
_entity_poly.pdbx_strand_id
1 'polypeptide(L)'
;MRQLKHLLSLLPLTLVSISTPAIANPTNPTVVNGIVTITNPNASTLEITNTPGSIINWQGFSINSGELTHFLQQSPESAILNRVIGSDPSQILGTLQSNGRVLLINPNGILFGADAVINVQGLIASTLNLTDENFLNGNYLFTQSGTGAPLTVETGAQLTTVDGGQIWLLAQSIQQQANSNITTPAGQTVLAAGTQVQVAESALGNMVFNVTTDGTNNLETLGVIASERGAAGLFADNITHSGTITAQSAAGVSGLVVLNATTNLTIEDNSVINVDSSDNSDGGVIRLTAGNQLEVQRLAEVSADGGITGGDGGRITLTAHDLRVSQIANGMQNVHAKARHASGVDGTVTLTETGIHSYHPVAGEFQVNEETKGAQTVPAIAALAGGKLVVTWESDGQDGDGFGVYARIYDPSTNTWSNEFQVNTTKDGDQDTAAVAALPNGNFVVTWESKTQKDEPNDVYGRIFDANGNPQTNEFLINETTKNEQKNSAITALANGNFVVSWGGEGQDVDTRGVFARIFNADGTPQTGELPINTTTDKRQDLPTLTALANGNFVVAWQSNGQDTDQEGIYGRIFDANGVAQTGELSINTTTIDQQRAPTIAALTDGSFLVTWDSEEQDGSANTVIGRRFASNGIPLTDEFQINTYEALAQDTTAITSLGDGGFVVTWESERQDGSTNNSVYGQRFDSQGNPVANNNALSTGEAQGNEFMINTRLVNDQDDSAIAPLGNSGFMVVWESLNQDKDSNGIYTQRFEKTPAPFTPTNLLSAELGPVANFTTRPNRSNGVVTPPTILTNSINPSLNTSDLGNLIINSNDPSSIINQIINSNNPSSISNLILNNSDNTTSTTLALGQIFPEIDQAIALIYPSQGNSVSGEEDDEVLAFSQKKAGSLTGVSGEENQAISASCLKKPDLLTNPLEVEDTMERYLNLWRECRYWRYEEEDNSAVILASENTQSQDTQERMYAQMVGTEEYNLTRSLSWGARQAYWQEQQEMQNSLSVEEYGNYLQEIRSLPEEERVEYFEALAQSGN
;
A
#
# COMPACT_ATOMS: atom_id res chain seq x y z
N MET A 1 -9.97 60.71 60.04
CA MET A 1 -9.07 61.76 59.51
C MET A 1 -8.91 61.46 58.03
N ARG A 2 -9.55 62.27 57.17
CA ARG A 2 -8.88 63.27 56.29
C ARG A 2 -8.21 62.56 55.10
N GLN A 3 -8.52 62.76 53.82
CA GLN A 3 -9.25 63.78 53.04
C GLN A 3 -9.25 63.29 51.56
N LEU A 4 -10.03 63.74 50.56
CA LEU A 4 -11.23 64.57 50.41
C LEU A 4 -11.32 64.89 48.89
N LYS A 5 -12.46 64.59 48.24
CA LYS A 5 -13.14 65.33 47.11
C LYS A 5 -12.42 65.43 45.73
N HIS A 6 -13.04 65.46 44.54
CA HIS A 6 -14.36 65.91 43.99
C HIS A 6 -14.65 65.04 42.72
N LEU A 7 -15.83 64.49 42.42
CA LEU A 7 -17.14 65.03 42.04
C LEU A 7 -17.15 66.07 40.89
N LEU A 8 -17.48 65.63 39.66
CA LEU A 8 -18.26 66.40 38.69
C LEU A 8 -18.90 65.49 37.61
N SER A 9 -20.22 65.52 37.57
CA SER A 9 -21.14 64.98 36.55
C SER A 9 -21.15 65.81 35.27
N LEU A 10 -21.45 65.23 34.08
CA LEU A 10 -22.58 65.62 33.20
C LEU A 10 -22.53 64.96 31.79
N LEU A 11 -23.62 64.23 31.49
CA LEU A 11 -24.30 63.93 30.21
C LEU A 11 -23.62 63.20 29.01
N PRO A 12 -24.39 62.34 28.30
CA PRO A 12 -23.90 61.48 27.22
C PRO A 12 -23.81 62.25 25.90
N LEU A 13 -22.66 62.17 25.24
CA LEU A 13 -22.53 62.54 23.84
C LEU A 13 -22.81 61.27 23.01
N THR A 14 -24.05 61.11 22.55
CA THR A 14 -24.38 60.15 21.49
C THR A 14 -23.64 60.57 20.23
N LEU A 15 -22.42 60.05 20.04
CA LEU A 15 -21.81 59.99 18.72
C LEU A 15 -22.66 59.02 17.90
N VAL A 16 -23.46 59.57 16.99
CA VAL A 16 -23.88 58.83 15.81
C VAL A 16 -22.61 58.51 15.05
N SER A 17 -22.10 57.29 15.21
CA SER A 17 -21.10 56.71 14.34
C SER A 17 -21.74 56.58 12.97
N ILE A 18 -21.53 57.59 12.12
CA ILE A 18 -21.74 57.46 10.69
C ILE A 18 -20.68 56.45 10.24
N SER A 19 -21.08 55.18 10.11
CA SER A 19 -20.30 54.18 9.40
C SER A 19 -20.22 54.62 7.94
N THR A 20 -19.12 55.28 7.57
CA THR A 20 -18.73 55.36 6.18
C THR A 20 -18.56 53.91 5.69
N PRO A 21 -19.21 53.47 4.61
CA PRO A 21 -18.88 52.15 4.05
C PRO A 21 -17.40 52.19 3.69
N ALA A 22 -16.59 51.38 4.37
CA ALA A 22 -15.23 51.11 3.95
C ALA A 22 -15.35 50.39 2.61
N ILE A 23 -14.96 51.05 1.53
CA ILE A 23 -14.92 50.46 0.19
C ILE A 23 -13.75 49.47 0.19
N ALA A 24 -14.02 48.17 0.12
CA ALA A 24 -13.06 47.11 0.39
C ALA A 24 -12.62 46.37 -0.88
N ASN A 25 -12.51 47.10 -1.99
CA ASN A 25 -11.77 46.69 -3.18
C ASN A 25 -10.24 46.74 -2.94
N PRO A 26 -9.39 46.18 -3.84
CA PRO A 26 -7.94 46.25 -3.73
C PRO A 26 -7.43 47.67 -3.40
N THR A 27 -6.46 47.77 -2.47
CA THR A 27 -6.08 49.02 -1.82
C THR A 27 -4.65 49.45 -2.10
N ASN A 28 -4.46 50.78 -2.16
CA ASN A 28 -3.17 51.46 -2.33
C ASN A 28 -2.33 50.93 -3.52
N PRO A 29 -2.86 51.01 -4.76
CA PRO A 29 -2.13 50.58 -5.96
C PRO A 29 -0.91 51.46 -6.22
N THR A 30 0.18 50.82 -6.65
CA THR A 30 1.36 51.45 -7.22
C THR A 30 1.65 50.81 -8.58
N VAL A 31 1.46 51.57 -9.66
CA VAL A 31 1.72 51.08 -11.02
C VAL A 31 3.23 51.09 -11.25
N VAL A 32 3.80 49.91 -11.56
CA VAL A 32 5.24 49.71 -11.76
C VAL A 32 5.60 49.68 -13.25
N ASN A 33 4.72 49.12 -14.09
CA ASN A 33 4.90 49.07 -15.53
C ASN A 33 3.57 49.22 -16.27
N GLY A 34 3.61 49.81 -17.47
CA GLY A 34 2.45 50.02 -18.33
C GLY A 34 1.62 51.25 -17.97
N ILE A 35 0.52 51.44 -18.69
CA ILE A 35 -0.47 52.49 -18.41
C ILE A 35 -1.69 51.80 -17.82
N VAL A 36 -2.06 52.19 -16.60
CA VAL A 36 -3.21 51.66 -15.87
C VAL A 36 -4.10 52.82 -15.42
N THR A 37 -5.41 52.71 -15.67
CA THR A 37 -6.41 53.62 -15.11
C THR A 37 -7.31 52.83 -14.16
N ILE A 38 -7.45 53.32 -12.93
CA ILE A 38 -8.26 52.70 -11.89
C ILE A 38 -9.40 53.66 -11.56
N THR A 39 -10.64 53.19 -11.64
CA THR A 39 -11.83 53.99 -11.36
C THR A 39 -12.78 53.22 -10.44
N ASN A 40 -13.64 53.93 -9.71
CA ASN A 40 -14.70 53.35 -8.90
C ASN A 40 -16.06 53.81 -9.45
N PRO A 41 -16.64 53.10 -10.43
CA PRO A 41 -17.92 53.50 -11.01
C PRO A 41 -19.06 53.58 -9.99
N ASN A 42 -18.98 52.79 -8.93
CA ASN A 42 -19.89 52.82 -7.77
C ASN A 42 -19.15 52.34 -6.50
N ALA A 43 -19.86 52.29 -5.37
CA ALA A 43 -19.27 51.98 -4.07
C ALA A 43 -18.75 50.54 -3.91
N SER A 44 -19.20 49.59 -4.74
CA SER A 44 -18.79 48.17 -4.66
C SER A 44 -18.04 47.69 -5.90
N THR A 45 -17.76 48.56 -6.88
CA THR A 45 -17.08 48.20 -8.13
C THR A 45 -15.78 48.97 -8.31
N LEU A 46 -14.68 48.26 -8.49
CA LEU A 46 -13.39 48.77 -8.94
C LEU A 46 -13.18 48.35 -10.41
N GLU A 47 -13.00 49.32 -11.30
CA GLU A 47 -12.75 49.08 -12.71
C GLU A 47 -11.33 49.51 -13.09
N ILE A 48 -10.60 48.60 -13.72
CA ILE A 48 -9.19 48.75 -14.08
C ILE A 48 -9.04 48.57 -15.58
N THR A 49 -8.47 49.56 -16.28
CA THR A 49 -8.03 49.42 -17.67
C THR A 49 -6.51 49.43 -17.74
N ASN A 50 -5.92 48.63 -18.62
CA ASN A 50 -4.46 48.52 -18.72
C ASN A 50 -3.94 48.29 -20.14
N THR A 51 -2.69 48.68 -20.37
CA THR A 51 -1.90 48.20 -21.53
C THR A 51 -1.40 46.77 -21.29
N PRO A 52 -1.12 45.97 -22.34
CA PRO A 52 -0.50 44.66 -22.19
C PRO A 52 0.82 44.70 -21.41
N GLY A 53 1.04 43.73 -20.53
CA GLY A 53 2.27 43.65 -19.72
C GLY A 53 2.33 44.63 -18.55
N SER A 54 1.19 45.22 -18.15
CA SER A 54 1.16 46.12 -17.00
C SER A 54 1.43 45.38 -15.68
N ILE A 55 2.04 46.09 -14.72
CA ILE A 55 2.36 45.56 -13.39
C ILE A 55 1.86 46.55 -12.34
N ILE A 56 1.08 46.07 -11.37
CA ILE A 56 0.59 46.83 -10.23
C ILE A 56 1.02 46.14 -8.94
N ASN A 57 1.70 46.88 -8.07
CA ASN A 57 1.92 46.47 -6.68
C ASN A 57 0.79 47.02 -5.80
N TRP A 58 0.26 46.19 -4.89
CA TRP A 58 -0.86 46.51 -4.00
C TRP A 58 -0.45 46.34 -2.55
N GLN A 59 -0.91 47.22 -1.64
CA GLN A 59 -0.74 46.96 -0.21
C GLN A 59 -1.67 45.84 0.27
N GLY A 60 -2.89 45.79 -0.26
CA GLY A 60 -3.79 44.67 -0.06
C GLY A 60 -4.60 44.43 -1.32
N PHE A 61 -4.82 43.15 -1.66
CA PHE A 61 -5.69 42.76 -2.77
C PHE A 61 -6.71 41.77 -2.21
N SER A 62 -7.86 42.28 -1.79
CA SER A 62 -9.03 41.52 -1.35
C SER A 62 -10.27 42.07 -2.04
N ILE A 63 -11.29 41.24 -2.16
CA ILE A 63 -12.59 41.60 -2.76
C ILE A 63 -13.64 41.02 -1.83
N ASN A 64 -14.40 41.84 -1.10
CA ASN A 64 -15.40 41.32 -0.19
C ASN A 64 -16.65 40.79 -0.93
N SER A 65 -17.46 40.00 -0.23
CA SER A 65 -18.74 39.53 -0.76
C SER A 65 -19.61 40.72 -1.20
N GLY A 66 -20.17 40.63 -2.42
CA GLY A 66 -20.93 41.71 -3.07
C GLY A 66 -20.09 42.79 -3.78
N GLU A 67 -18.76 42.74 -3.71
CA GLU A 67 -17.87 43.63 -4.46
C GLU A 67 -17.42 43.02 -5.79
N LEU A 68 -17.06 43.90 -6.73
CA LEU A 68 -16.58 43.55 -8.07
C LEU A 68 -15.26 44.28 -8.37
N THR A 69 -14.21 43.52 -8.67
CA THR A 69 -13.02 44.05 -9.35
C THR A 69 -13.03 43.60 -10.81
N HIS A 70 -13.04 44.56 -11.74
CA HIS A 70 -13.19 44.32 -13.17
C HIS A 70 -12.01 44.86 -13.97
N PHE A 71 -11.25 43.98 -14.62
CA PHE A 71 -10.14 44.33 -15.50
C PHE A 71 -10.59 44.34 -16.97
N LEU A 72 -10.76 45.55 -17.53
CA LEU A 72 -11.04 45.83 -18.94
C LEU A 72 -9.73 45.98 -19.73
N GLN A 73 -9.23 44.87 -20.24
CA GLN A 73 -7.96 44.81 -20.98
C GLN A 73 -8.16 45.04 -22.48
N GLN A 74 -7.07 45.37 -23.20
CA GLN A 74 -7.14 45.71 -24.63
C GLN A 74 -7.50 44.53 -25.54
N SER A 75 -7.17 43.30 -25.14
CA SER A 75 -7.49 42.07 -25.86
C SER A 75 -7.48 40.86 -24.92
N PRO A 76 -8.03 39.70 -25.34
CA PRO A 76 -7.93 38.44 -24.59
C PRO A 76 -6.49 37.99 -24.28
N GLU A 77 -5.54 38.36 -25.16
CA GLU A 77 -4.12 38.06 -24.99
C GLU A 77 -3.41 39.06 -24.05
N SER A 78 -4.04 40.15 -23.67
CA SER A 78 -3.47 41.07 -22.69
C SER A 78 -3.36 40.38 -21.33
N ALA A 79 -2.22 40.58 -20.65
CA ALA A 79 -1.97 40.10 -19.30
C ALA A 79 -1.57 41.26 -18.38
N ILE A 80 -2.02 41.20 -17.13
CA ILE A 80 -1.64 42.13 -16.07
C ILE A 80 -1.16 41.37 -14.83
N LEU A 81 -0.06 41.84 -14.25
CA LEU A 81 0.49 41.31 -13.01
C LEU A 81 0.08 42.17 -11.81
N ASN A 82 -0.67 41.58 -10.89
CA ASN A 82 -1.01 42.16 -9.60
C ASN A 82 -0.18 41.49 -8.52
N ARG A 83 0.65 42.25 -7.82
CA ARG A 83 1.50 41.74 -6.74
C ARG A 83 1.16 42.40 -5.42
N VAL A 84 0.87 41.62 -4.40
CA VAL A 84 0.68 42.13 -3.04
C VAL A 84 2.04 42.28 -2.37
N ILE A 85 2.31 43.47 -1.84
CA ILE A 85 3.54 43.82 -1.13
C ILE A 85 3.31 44.09 0.37
N GLY A 86 2.04 44.14 0.80
CA GLY A 86 1.68 44.18 2.22
C GLY A 86 1.75 42.80 2.88
N SER A 87 1.34 42.72 4.14
CA SER A 87 1.42 41.51 4.96
C SER A 87 0.18 40.63 4.91
N ASP A 88 -0.94 41.14 4.40
CA ASP A 88 -2.23 40.46 4.53
C ASP A 88 -2.46 39.46 3.40
N PRO A 89 -3.06 38.28 3.68
CA PRO A 89 -3.49 37.35 2.66
C PRO A 89 -4.60 37.97 1.79
N SER A 90 -4.67 37.52 0.53
CA SER A 90 -5.72 37.94 -0.39
C SER A 90 -7.00 37.16 -0.11
N GLN A 91 -8.05 37.85 0.34
CA GLN A 91 -9.37 37.26 0.54
C GLN A 91 -10.27 37.66 -0.63
N ILE A 92 -10.52 36.72 -1.54
CA ILE A 92 -11.41 36.90 -2.69
C ILE A 92 -12.74 36.25 -2.34
N LEU A 93 -13.65 37.05 -1.79
CA LEU A 93 -15.00 36.65 -1.38
C LEU A 93 -16.06 37.17 -2.35
N GLY A 94 -15.73 38.15 -3.19
CA GLY A 94 -16.63 38.72 -4.20
C GLY A 94 -16.29 38.31 -5.63
N THR A 95 -16.54 39.20 -6.58
CA THR A 95 -16.39 38.92 -8.02
C THR A 95 -15.10 39.50 -8.59
N LEU A 96 -14.32 38.68 -9.31
CA LEU A 96 -13.19 39.11 -10.15
C LEU A 96 -13.50 38.83 -11.62
N GLN A 97 -13.56 39.88 -12.44
CA GLN A 97 -13.85 39.78 -13.86
C GLN A 97 -12.72 40.30 -14.73
N SER A 98 -12.48 39.66 -15.87
CA SER A 98 -11.61 40.23 -16.91
C SER A 98 -11.89 39.64 -18.29
N ASN A 99 -11.81 40.49 -19.32
CA ASN A 99 -11.76 40.00 -20.70
C ASN A 99 -10.35 39.55 -21.14
N GLY A 100 -9.34 39.64 -20.26
CA GLY A 100 -7.96 39.22 -20.49
C GLY A 100 -7.42 38.36 -19.34
N ARG A 101 -6.09 38.23 -19.25
CA ARG A 101 -5.41 37.39 -18.25
C ARG A 101 -5.01 38.19 -17.00
N VAL A 102 -5.32 37.67 -15.83
CA VAL A 102 -5.01 38.28 -14.53
C VAL A 102 -4.05 37.37 -13.77
N LEU A 103 -2.88 37.91 -13.42
CA LEU A 103 -1.97 37.25 -12.47
C LEU A 103 -2.13 37.93 -11.11
N LEU A 104 -2.33 37.15 -10.05
CA LEU A 104 -2.40 37.59 -8.66
C LEU A 104 -1.33 36.87 -7.85
N ILE A 105 -0.33 37.61 -7.38
CA ILE A 105 0.78 37.10 -6.57
C ILE A 105 0.65 37.63 -5.16
N ASN A 106 0.46 36.75 -4.17
CA ASN A 106 0.46 37.11 -2.75
C ASN A 106 1.18 36.03 -1.91
N PRO A 107 2.44 36.25 -1.51
CA PRO A 107 3.19 35.31 -0.69
C PRO A 107 2.61 35.05 0.71
N ASN A 108 1.67 35.89 1.17
CA ASN A 108 1.02 35.74 2.47
C ASN A 108 -0.21 34.80 2.42
N GLY A 109 -0.61 34.34 1.22
CA GLY A 109 -1.72 33.41 1.03
C GLY A 109 -2.82 33.99 0.13
N ILE A 110 -3.60 33.10 -0.47
CA ILE A 110 -4.75 33.44 -1.33
C ILE A 110 -5.92 32.54 -0.96
N LEU A 111 -7.06 33.15 -0.62
CA LEU A 111 -8.31 32.48 -0.30
C LEU A 111 -9.38 32.87 -1.31
N PHE A 112 -9.98 31.90 -1.98
CA PHE A 112 -11.24 32.08 -2.72
C PHE A 112 -12.38 31.58 -1.84
N GLY A 113 -13.17 32.48 -1.27
CA GLY A 113 -14.23 32.15 -0.32
C GLY A 113 -15.53 31.68 -0.98
N ALA A 114 -16.51 31.30 -0.15
CA ALA A 114 -17.76 30.68 -0.61
C ALA A 114 -18.56 31.47 -1.67
N ASP A 115 -18.54 32.81 -1.60
CA ASP A 115 -19.24 33.71 -2.53
C ASP A 115 -18.38 34.13 -3.75
N ALA A 116 -17.15 33.61 -3.84
CA ALA A 116 -16.19 34.03 -4.87
C ALA A 116 -16.66 33.62 -6.27
N VAL A 117 -16.69 34.59 -7.19
CA VAL A 117 -16.98 34.36 -8.61
C VAL A 117 -15.86 34.93 -9.46
N ILE A 118 -15.06 34.05 -10.06
CA ILE A 118 -13.99 34.45 -10.98
C ILE A 118 -14.44 34.14 -12.41
N ASN A 119 -14.39 35.14 -13.28
CA ASN A 119 -14.70 35.01 -14.70
C ASN A 119 -13.69 35.79 -15.54
N VAL A 120 -12.71 35.08 -16.09
CA VAL A 120 -11.56 35.67 -16.77
C VAL A 120 -11.19 34.93 -18.06
N GLN A 121 -10.39 35.54 -18.95
CA GLN A 121 -9.75 34.77 -20.03
C GLN A 121 -8.68 33.81 -19.46
N GLY A 122 -7.99 34.23 -18.41
CA GLY A 122 -7.13 33.33 -17.66
C GLY A 122 -6.73 33.91 -16.30
N LEU A 123 -6.56 33.02 -15.33
CA LEU A 123 -6.11 33.33 -13.97
C LEU A 123 -4.79 32.62 -13.70
N ILE A 124 -3.81 33.34 -13.16
CA ILE A 124 -2.68 32.72 -12.46
C ILE A 124 -2.68 33.29 -11.05
N ALA A 125 -3.10 32.50 -10.07
CA ALA A 125 -3.05 32.85 -8.66
C ALA A 125 -1.86 32.12 -8.01
N SER A 126 -0.97 32.86 -7.35
CA SER A 126 0.21 32.25 -6.76
C SER A 126 0.66 32.85 -5.45
N THR A 127 1.09 32.00 -4.53
CA THR A 127 1.86 32.40 -3.33
C THR A 127 3.37 32.35 -3.58
N LEU A 128 3.80 31.76 -4.71
CA LEU A 128 5.16 31.87 -5.23
C LEU A 128 5.34 33.20 -5.98
N ASN A 129 6.54 33.76 -5.90
CA ASN A 129 6.83 35.04 -6.52
C ASN A 129 7.27 34.91 -7.98
N LEU A 130 6.82 35.84 -8.82
CA LEU A 130 7.29 36.06 -10.19
C LEU A 130 7.94 37.44 -10.28
N THR A 131 9.18 37.52 -10.76
CA THR A 131 9.86 38.82 -10.90
C THR A 131 9.29 39.63 -12.07
N ASP A 132 9.41 40.95 -12.01
CA ASP A 132 8.96 41.85 -13.09
C ASP A 132 9.66 41.52 -14.42
N GLU A 133 10.96 41.29 -14.38
CA GLU A 133 11.76 40.91 -15.54
C GLU A 133 11.25 39.60 -16.18
N ASN A 134 10.99 38.59 -15.35
CA ASN A 134 10.47 37.30 -15.81
C ASN A 134 9.09 37.47 -16.45
N PHE A 135 8.18 38.23 -15.83
CA PHE A 135 6.86 38.51 -16.39
C PHE A 135 6.92 39.26 -17.74
N LEU A 136 7.75 40.30 -17.83
CA LEU A 136 7.89 41.12 -19.04
C LEU A 136 8.53 40.33 -20.20
N ASN A 137 9.44 39.41 -19.88
CA ASN A 137 10.08 38.54 -20.86
C ASN A 137 9.23 37.30 -21.23
N GLY A 138 8.07 37.11 -20.60
CA GLY A 138 7.27 35.89 -20.75
C GLY A 138 7.99 34.64 -20.22
N ASN A 139 8.93 34.80 -19.29
CA ASN A 139 9.58 33.70 -18.58
C ASN A 139 8.82 33.41 -17.28
N TYR A 140 7.90 32.46 -17.29
CA TYR A 140 7.15 32.09 -16.08
C TYR A 140 7.95 31.15 -15.17
N LEU A 141 8.86 31.76 -14.42
CA LEU A 141 9.60 31.16 -13.32
C LEU A 141 9.05 31.71 -12.00
N PHE A 142 8.30 30.88 -11.29
CA PHE A 142 7.76 31.18 -9.98
C PHE A 142 8.64 30.54 -8.91
N THR A 143 9.07 31.31 -7.92
CA THR A 143 9.93 30.85 -6.83
C THR A 143 9.36 31.25 -5.50
N GLN A 144 9.41 30.36 -4.52
CA GLN A 144 8.97 30.66 -3.16
C GLN A 144 9.63 31.93 -2.61
N SER A 145 8.82 32.72 -1.93
CA SER A 145 9.25 33.82 -1.07
C SER A 145 8.44 33.78 0.21
N GLY A 146 9.07 34.01 1.37
CA GLY A 146 8.38 33.96 2.67
C GLY A 146 8.16 32.53 3.20
N THR A 147 7.14 32.36 4.04
CA THR A 147 6.94 31.14 4.87
C THR A 147 6.14 30.02 4.19
N GLY A 148 5.74 30.17 2.92
CA GLY A 148 4.99 29.12 2.22
C GLY A 148 3.49 29.11 2.47
N ALA A 149 2.86 30.29 2.53
CA ALA A 149 1.43 30.38 2.81
C ALA A 149 0.57 29.60 1.79
N PRO A 150 -0.57 29.03 2.24
CA PRO A 150 -1.41 28.18 1.40
C PRO A 150 -2.24 28.98 0.39
N LEU A 151 -2.75 28.26 -0.61
CA LEU A 151 -3.81 28.71 -1.50
C LEU A 151 -5.03 27.81 -1.29
N THR A 152 -6.18 28.41 -0.94
CA THR A 152 -7.40 27.68 -0.61
C THR A 152 -8.55 28.11 -1.51
N VAL A 153 -9.30 27.14 -2.03
CA VAL A 153 -10.58 27.33 -2.73
C VAL A 153 -11.68 26.72 -1.84
N GLU A 154 -12.46 27.58 -1.19
CA GLU A 154 -13.48 27.15 -0.23
C GLU A 154 -14.76 26.64 -0.89
N THR A 155 -15.54 25.90 -0.10
CA THR A 155 -16.88 25.43 -0.43
C THR A 155 -17.74 26.56 -1.01
N GLY A 156 -18.26 26.39 -2.23
CA GLY A 156 -19.10 27.38 -2.92
C GLY A 156 -18.39 28.23 -3.97
N ALA A 157 -17.06 28.40 -3.87
CA ALA A 157 -16.28 29.23 -4.80
C ALA A 157 -16.41 28.74 -6.25
N GLN A 158 -16.59 29.67 -7.18
CA GLN A 158 -16.72 29.42 -8.62
C GLN A 158 -15.60 30.11 -9.39
N LEU A 159 -14.68 29.33 -9.96
CA LEU A 159 -13.59 29.82 -10.79
C LEU A 159 -13.80 29.36 -12.23
N THR A 160 -14.18 30.27 -13.12
CA THR A 160 -14.53 29.93 -14.51
C THR A 160 -13.70 30.74 -15.51
N THR A 161 -13.34 30.12 -16.63
CA THR A 161 -12.84 30.83 -17.81
C THR A 161 -13.78 30.70 -18.99
N VAL A 162 -13.61 31.58 -19.97
CA VAL A 162 -14.16 31.35 -21.32
C VAL A 162 -13.47 30.16 -22.00
N ASP A 163 -14.04 29.68 -23.11
CA ASP A 163 -13.47 28.62 -23.93
C ASP A 163 -12.00 28.91 -24.32
N GLY A 164 -11.11 27.95 -24.10
CA GLY A 164 -9.67 28.09 -24.36
C GLY A 164 -8.90 28.87 -23.29
N GLY A 165 -9.55 29.24 -22.18
CA GLY A 165 -8.92 29.90 -21.04
C GLY A 165 -8.12 28.98 -20.13
N GLN A 166 -7.45 29.57 -19.14
CA GLN A 166 -6.56 28.83 -18.24
C GLN A 166 -6.66 29.30 -16.78
N ILE A 167 -6.58 28.35 -15.84
CA ILE A 167 -6.47 28.63 -14.41
C ILE A 167 -5.26 27.90 -13.85
N TRP A 168 -4.28 28.64 -13.35
CA TRP A 168 -3.12 28.09 -12.65
C TRP A 168 -3.13 28.54 -11.19
N LEU A 169 -3.11 27.57 -10.28
CA LEU A 169 -2.99 27.79 -8.84
C LEU A 169 -1.63 27.25 -8.39
N LEU A 170 -0.75 28.14 -7.91
CA LEU A 170 0.65 27.81 -7.65
C LEU A 170 1.05 28.21 -6.23
N ALA A 171 1.30 27.26 -5.33
CA ALA A 171 1.62 27.52 -3.92
C ALA A 171 2.56 26.45 -3.38
N GLN A 172 2.92 26.49 -2.09
CA GLN A 172 3.54 25.31 -1.43
C GLN A 172 2.50 24.29 -0.97
N SER A 173 1.31 24.76 -0.60
CA SER A 173 0.17 23.92 -0.25
C SER A 173 -1.09 24.46 -0.93
N ILE A 174 -1.88 23.56 -1.52
CA ILE A 174 -3.12 23.88 -2.19
C ILE A 174 -4.23 23.01 -1.61
N GLN A 175 -5.35 23.63 -1.25
CA GLN A 175 -6.55 22.94 -0.78
C GLN A 175 -7.76 23.41 -1.59
N GLN A 176 -8.45 22.48 -2.23
CA GLN A 176 -9.76 22.70 -2.84
C GLN A 176 -10.82 21.94 -2.05
N GLN A 177 -11.76 22.64 -1.44
CA GLN A 177 -12.82 22.05 -0.64
C GLN A 177 -14.01 21.54 -1.48
N ALA A 178 -14.84 20.68 -0.88
CA ALA A 178 -16.04 20.13 -1.50
C ALA A 178 -17.02 21.24 -1.95
N ASN A 179 -17.80 20.98 -3.00
CA ASN A 179 -18.74 21.94 -3.61
C ASN A 179 -18.11 23.25 -4.13
N SER A 180 -16.79 23.33 -4.27
CA SER A 180 -16.13 24.36 -5.07
C SER A 180 -15.96 23.88 -6.52
N ASN A 181 -15.86 24.81 -7.46
CA ASN A 181 -15.76 24.47 -8.89
C ASN A 181 -14.68 25.30 -9.61
N ILE A 182 -13.84 24.60 -10.36
CA ILE A 182 -12.87 25.18 -11.29
C ILE A 182 -13.23 24.69 -12.68
N THR A 183 -13.66 25.58 -13.58
CA THR A 183 -14.15 25.24 -14.92
C THR A 183 -13.37 25.99 -16.00
N THR A 184 -12.67 25.25 -16.86
CA THR A 184 -11.89 25.78 -18.00
C THR A 184 -12.23 25.05 -19.29
N PRO A 185 -13.38 25.33 -19.92
CA PRO A 185 -13.82 24.63 -21.12
C PRO A 185 -12.83 24.85 -22.27
N ALA A 186 -12.54 23.80 -23.04
CA ALA A 186 -11.53 23.81 -24.09
C ALA A 186 -10.14 24.31 -23.65
N GLY A 187 -9.89 24.32 -22.33
CA GLY A 187 -8.84 25.10 -21.68
C GLY A 187 -7.97 24.25 -20.78
N GLN A 188 -7.30 24.90 -19.83
CA GLN A 188 -6.35 24.22 -18.94
C GLN A 188 -6.52 24.62 -17.48
N THR A 189 -6.62 23.63 -16.60
CA THR A 189 -6.48 23.81 -15.15
C THR A 189 -5.17 23.20 -14.66
N VAL A 190 -4.34 23.96 -13.94
CA VAL A 190 -3.13 23.45 -13.28
C VAL A 190 -3.10 23.85 -11.81
N LEU A 191 -2.93 22.86 -10.94
CA LEU A 191 -2.64 23.05 -9.52
C LEU A 191 -1.23 22.51 -9.27
N ALA A 192 -0.30 23.36 -8.87
CA ALA A 192 1.08 22.95 -8.61
C ALA A 192 1.53 23.42 -7.22
N ALA A 193 1.70 22.45 -6.32
CA ALA A 193 2.27 22.61 -5.00
C ALA A 193 3.79 22.36 -5.05
N GLY A 194 4.61 23.37 -4.78
CA GLY A 194 6.07 23.26 -4.84
C GLY A 194 6.80 24.52 -4.35
N THR A 195 8.12 24.42 -4.21
CA THR A 195 9.01 25.55 -3.90
C THR A 195 9.34 26.38 -5.14
N GLN A 196 9.24 25.78 -6.33
CA GLN A 196 9.43 26.45 -7.61
C GLN A 196 8.53 25.82 -8.68
N VAL A 197 7.96 26.66 -9.55
CA VAL A 197 7.26 26.21 -10.75
C VAL A 197 7.80 26.97 -11.95
N GLN A 198 8.36 26.25 -12.91
CA GLN A 198 8.80 26.79 -14.19
C GLN A 198 7.90 26.27 -15.31
N VAL A 199 7.37 27.19 -16.12
CA VAL A 199 6.65 26.83 -17.34
C VAL A 199 7.59 26.91 -18.54
N ALA A 200 7.80 25.76 -19.19
CA ALA A 200 8.60 25.59 -20.39
C ALA A 200 7.70 25.31 -21.62
N GLU A 201 8.30 25.42 -22.81
CA GLU A 201 7.65 25.07 -24.08
C GLU A 201 8.42 23.90 -24.69
N SER A 202 7.73 22.83 -25.10
CA SER A 202 8.35 21.68 -25.73
C SER A 202 8.76 21.96 -27.18
N ALA A 203 9.51 21.05 -27.80
CA ALA A 203 9.85 21.13 -29.23
C ALA A 203 8.62 21.11 -30.15
N LEU A 204 7.47 20.67 -29.64
CA LEU A 204 6.18 20.62 -30.34
C LEU A 204 5.26 21.80 -30.00
N GLY A 205 5.73 22.76 -29.18
CA GLY A 205 4.95 23.94 -28.77
C GLY A 205 4.04 23.72 -27.56
N ASN A 206 4.17 22.60 -26.85
CA ASN A 206 3.33 22.26 -25.70
C ASN A 206 3.85 22.91 -24.41
N MET A 207 2.95 23.21 -23.48
CA MET A 207 3.36 23.71 -22.16
C MET A 207 3.82 22.55 -21.27
N VAL A 208 4.99 22.73 -20.66
CA VAL A 208 5.59 21.78 -19.72
C VAL A 208 5.73 22.46 -18.38
N PHE A 209 5.17 21.84 -17.33
CA PHE A 209 5.32 22.32 -15.95
C PHE A 209 6.44 21.54 -15.29
N ASN A 210 7.50 22.25 -14.91
CA ASN A 210 8.58 21.70 -14.11
C ASN A 210 8.40 22.22 -12.68
N VAL A 211 8.06 21.32 -11.76
CA VAL A 211 7.78 21.64 -10.36
C VAL A 211 8.93 21.10 -9.50
N THR A 212 9.52 21.96 -8.69
CA THR A 212 10.50 21.58 -7.67
C THR A 212 9.80 21.52 -6.33
N THR A 213 10.01 20.44 -5.59
CA THR A 213 9.37 20.19 -4.29
C THR A 213 10.42 19.96 -3.20
N ASP A 214 10.00 19.92 -1.93
CA ASP A 214 10.88 19.80 -0.75
C ASP A 214 10.51 18.65 0.22
N GLY A 215 9.55 17.80 -0.13
CA GLY A 215 9.04 16.71 0.70
C GLY A 215 7.83 17.11 1.55
N THR A 216 7.44 18.40 1.58
CA THR A 216 6.34 18.91 2.41
C THR A 216 5.20 19.56 1.61
N ASN A 217 5.28 19.54 0.27
CA ASN A 217 4.31 20.21 -0.59
C ASN A 217 3.05 19.36 -0.81
N ASN A 218 1.93 19.78 -0.23
CA ASN A 218 0.67 19.02 -0.21
C ASN A 218 -0.40 19.64 -1.11
N LEU A 219 -1.13 18.80 -1.83
CA LEU A 219 -2.24 19.18 -2.69
C LEU A 219 -3.45 18.29 -2.42
N GLU A 220 -4.53 18.90 -1.92
CA GLU A 220 -5.79 18.21 -1.61
C GLU A 220 -6.93 18.75 -2.48
N THR A 221 -7.72 17.86 -3.08
CA THR A 221 -8.85 18.24 -3.94
C THR A 221 -10.11 17.45 -3.65
N LEU A 222 -11.12 18.13 -3.12
CA LEU A 222 -12.46 17.58 -2.80
C LEU A 222 -13.56 18.17 -3.70
N GLY A 223 -13.26 19.21 -4.47
CA GLY A 223 -14.21 19.91 -5.34
C GLY A 223 -14.25 19.36 -6.77
N VAL A 224 -14.80 20.16 -7.68
CA VAL A 224 -14.89 19.83 -9.12
C VAL A 224 -13.81 20.60 -9.90
N ILE A 225 -13.09 19.90 -10.77
CA ILE A 225 -12.20 20.45 -11.79
C ILE A 225 -12.71 19.97 -13.16
N ALA A 226 -13.27 20.87 -13.96
CA ALA A 226 -13.87 20.57 -15.25
C ALA A 226 -13.12 21.28 -16.38
N SER A 227 -12.44 20.52 -17.22
CA SER A 227 -11.67 20.97 -18.39
C SER A 227 -12.11 20.22 -19.64
N GLU A 228 -13.43 20.19 -19.92
CA GLU A 228 -13.99 19.51 -21.11
C GLU A 228 -13.25 19.90 -22.38
N ARG A 229 -12.92 18.91 -23.22
CA ARG A 229 -12.05 19.07 -24.39
C ARG A 229 -10.78 19.83 -24.01
N GLY A 230 -10.12 19.49 -22.91
CA GLY A 230 -9.02 20.29 -22.36
C GLY A 230 -8.06 19.46 -21.54
N ALA A 231 -7.32 20.11 -20.65
CA ALA A 231 -6.33 19.42 -19.81
C ALA A 231 -6.38 19.86 -18.35
N ALA A 232 -6.26 18.89 -17.44
CA ALA A 232 -6.06 19.12 -16.01
C ALA A 232 -4.70 18.54 -15.55
N GLY A 233 -3.92 19.32 -14.80
CA GLY A 233 -2.60 18.94 -14.30
C GLY A 233 -2.43 19.23 -12.81
N LEU A 234 -2.12 18.22 -12.01
CA LEU A 234 -1.86 18.33 -10.58
C LEU A 234 -0.43 17.86 -10.26
N PHE A 235 0.32 18.66 -9.50
CA PHE A 235 1.73 18.42 -9.19
C PHE A 235 2.03 18.74 -7.72
N ALA A 236 2.63 17.82 -6.97
CA ALA A 236 2.98 18.03 -5.55
C ALA A 236 3.99 16.98 -5.03
N ASP A 237 4.35 17.03 -3.74
CA ASP A 237 4.95 15.86 -3.07
C ASP A 237 3.88 14.82 -2.75
N ASN A 238 2.79 15.27 -2.13
CA ASN A 238 1.64 14.44 -1.79
C ASN A 238 0.39 15.00 -2.45
N ILE A 239 -0.33 14.15 -3.18
CA ILE A 239 -1.60 14.48 -3.81
C ILE A 239 -2.69 13.58 -3.21
N THR A 240 -3.74 14.18 -2.65
CA THR A 240 -4.97 13.48 -2.26
C THR A 240 -6.14 14.01 -3.08
N HIS A 241 -6.82 13.13 -3.79
CA HIS A 241 -7.99 13.45 -4.59
C HIS A 241 -9.23 12.71 -4.10
N SER A 242 -10.22 13.47 -3.64
CA SER A 242 -11.52 12.98 -3.12
C SER A 242 -12.71 13.59 -3.88
N GLY A 243 -12.44 14.41 -4.90
CA GLY A 243 -13.43 15.18 -5.67
C GLY A 243 -13.70 14.60 -7.05
N THR A 244 -13.90 15.48 -8.03
CA THR A 244 -14.13 15.10 -9.43
C THR A 244 -13.24 15.90 -10.37
N ILE A 245 -12.47 15.20 -11.21
CA ILE A 245 -11.74 15.78 -12.35
C ILE A 245 -12.38 15.26 -13.64
N THR A 246 -12.89 16.16 -14.48
CA THR A 246 -13.37 15.82 -15.82
C THR A 246 -12.58 16.56 -16.89
N ALA A 247 -12.13 15.82 -17.90
CA ALA A 247 -11.61 16.38 -19.15
C ALA A 247 -12.14 15.51 -20.29
N GLN A 248 -13.46 15.53 -20.49
CA GLN A 248 -14.12 14.68 -21.48
C GLN A 248 -13.62 14.97 -22.89
N SER A 249 -13.41 13.90 -23.66
CA SER A 249 -13.03 13.99 -25.07
C SER A 249 -14.24 14.34 -25.92
N ALA A 250 -14.08 15.23 -26.89
CA ALA A 250 -15.15 15.59 -27.82
C ALA A 250 -14.61 16.30 -29.06
N ALA A 251 -15.40 16.29 -30.13
CA ALA A 251 -15.12 16.94 -31.41
C ALA A 251 -13.77 16.53 -32.03
N GLY A 252 -13.38 15.26 -31.84
CA GLY A 252 -12.09 14.73 -32.30
C GLY A 252 -10.90 15.22 -31.48
N VAL A 253 -11.14 15.78 -30.29
CA VAL A 253 -10.09 16.25 -29.39
C VAL A 253 -10.09 15.44 -28.10
N SER A 254 -8.96 14.78 -27.83
CA SER A 254 -8.75 13.97 -26.63
C SER A 254 -8.49 14.84 -25.42
N GLY A 255 -9.25 14.64 -24.35
CA GLY A 255 -8.94 15.26 -23.07
C GLY A 255 -7.75 14.60 -22.38
N LEU A 256 -7.12 15.34 -21.47
CA LEU A 256 -5.90 14.91 -20.77
C LEU A 256 -5.99 15.21 -19.27
N VAL A 257 -5.70 14.21 -18.44
CA VAL A 257 -5.48 14.40 -17.00
C VAL A 257 -4.09 13.88 -16.63
N VAL A 258 -3.32 14.69 -15.89
CA VAL A 258 -2.00 14.33 -15.36
C VAL A 258 -1.93 14.65 -13.88
N LEU A 259 -1.76 13.63 -13.04
CA LEU A 259 -1.42 13.78 -11.62
C LEU A 259 -0.01 13.23 -11.42
N ASN A 260 0.88 14.05 -10.88
CA ASN A 260 2.28 13.68 -10.70
C ASN A 260 2.79 14.09 -9.31
N ALA A 261 2.94 13.10 -8.44
CA ALA A 261 3.44 13.23 -7.08
C ALA A 261 4.90 12.75 -7.00
N THR A 262 5.79 13.48 -6.32
CA THR A 262 7.15 12.96 -6.04
C THR A 262 7.14 11.88 -4.96
N THR A 263 6.15 11.88 -4.06
CA THR A 263 6.05 10.94 -2.94
C THR A 263 4.77 10.11 -3.08
N ASN A 264 3.62 10.61 -2.63
CA ASN A 264 2.39 9.81 -2.54
C ASN A 264 1.25 10.40 -3.38
N LEU A 265 0.50 9.53 -4.05
CA LEU A 265 -0.73 9.87 -4.76
C LEU A 265 -1.87 8.95 -4.30
N THR A 266 -2.90 9.52 -3.68
CA THR A 266 -4.09 8.79 -3.24
C THR A 266 -5.33 9.30 -3.95
N ILE A 267 -6.04 8.38 -4.60
CA ILE A 267 -7.34 8.59 -5.22
C ILE A 267 -8.38 7.92 -4.30
N GLU A 268 -9.10 8.72 -3.52
CA GLU A 268 -9.97 8.25 -2.43
C GLU A 268 -11.31 7.67 -2.92
N ASP A 269 -11.96 6.90 -2.07
CA ASP A 269 -13.29 6.35 -2.31
C ASP A 269 -14.29 7.43 -2.75
N ASN A 270 -15.06 7.14 -3.81
CA ASN A 270 -16.04 8.03 -4.47
C ASN A 270 -15.46 9.22 -5.23
N SER A 271 -14.14 9.31 -5.39
CA SER A 271 -13.53 10.26 -6.31
C SER A 271 -13.70 9.82 -7.77
N VAL A 272 -13.66 10.78 -8.69
CA VAL A 272 -13.84 10.52 -10.13
C VAL A 272 -12.78 11.24 -10.94
N ILE A 273 -12.04 10.51 -11.77
CA ILE A 273 -11.19 11.05 -12.82
C ILE A 273 -11.70 10.52 -14.17
N ASN A 274 -12.30 11.39 -14.97
CA ASN A 274 -12.99 10.99 -16.20
C ASN A 274 -12.48 11.78 -17.42
N VAL A 275 -11.99 11.05 -18.43
CA VAL A 275 -11.65 11.58 -19.77
C VAL A 275 -12.41 10.88 -20.89
N ASP A 276 -13.57 10.31 -20.56
CA ASP A 276 -14.45 9.63 -21.50
C ASP A 276 -14.85 10.54 -22.66
N SER A 277 -15.14 9.91 -23.79
CA SER A 277 -15.75 10.60 -24.91
C SER A 277 -17.22 10.95 -24.62
N SER A 278 -17.58 12.20 -24.91
CA SER A 278 -18.96 12.71 -24.87
C SER A 278 -19.67 12.66 -26.23
N ASP A 279 -18.96 12.27 -27.30
CA ASP A 279 -19.49 12.13 -28.64
C ASP A 279 -19.00 10.83 -29.32
N ASN A 280 -18.68 10.85 -30.62
CA ASN A 280 -18.15 9.70 -31.36
C ASN A 280 -16.61 9.65 -31.38
N SER A 281 -15.94 10.45 -30.55
CA SER A 281 -14.48 10.47 -30.43
C SER A 281 -13.97 9.29 -29.59
N ASP A 282 -12.67 9.05 -29.65
CA ASP A 282 -11.98 8.12 -28.76
C ASP A 282 -11.94 8.65 -27.32
N GLY A 283 -11.73 7.76 -26.35
CA GLY A 283 -11.44 8.15 -24.98
C GLY A 283 -10.13 8.94 -24.85
N GLY A 284 -10.02 9.72 -23.77
CA GLY A 284 -8.86 10.59 -23.54
C GLY A 284 -7.66 9.87 -22.93
N VAL A 285 -6.76 10.67 -22.32
CA VAL A 285 -5.53 10.17 -21.70
C VAL A 285 -5.48 10.53 -20.22
N ILE A 286 -5.19 9.55 -19.37
CA ILE A 286 -4.91 9.73 -17.94
C ILE A 286 -3.50 9.25 -17.63
N ARG A 287 -2.72 10.06 -16.91
CA ARG A 287 -1.40 9.70 -16.38
C ARG A 287 -1.35 10.00 -14.90
N LEU A 288 -1.22 8.95 -14.09
CA LEU A 288 -1.08 9.02 -12.64
C LEU A 288 0.32 8.53 -12.28
N THR A 289 1.11 9.34 -11.58
CA THR A 289 2.50 9.01 -11.22
C THR A 289 2.78 9.40 -9.78
N ALA A 290 3.43 8.50 -9.04
CA ALA A 290 3.97 8.72 -7.71
C ALA A 290 5.43 8.24 -7.63
N GLY A 291 6.28 8.91 -6.86
CA GLY A 291 7.65 8.43 -6.63
C GLY A 291 7.77 7.40 -5.51
N ASN A 292 6.79 7.31 -4.60
CA ASN A 292 6.66 6.27 -3.58
C ASN A 292 5.38 5.46 -3.82
N GLN A 293 4.26 5.86 -3.22
CA GLN A 293 3.01 5.11 -3.28
C GLN A 293 1.99 5.76 -4.22
N LEU A 294 1.34 4.95 -5.06
CA LEU A 294 0.08 5.32 -5.72
C LEU A 294 -1.03 4.38 -5.24
N GLU A 295 -2.07 4.92 -4.65
CA GLU A 295 -3.27 4.18 -4.23
C GLU A 295 -4.51 4.65 -4.97
N VAL A 296 -5.23 3.72 -5.58
CA VAL A 296 -6.60 3.89 -6.08
C VAL A 296 -7.53 3.06 -5.20
N GLN A 297 -8.32 3.75 -4.38
CA GLN A 297 -9.24 3.12 -3.44
C GLN A 297 -10.43 2.45 -4.16
N ARG A 298 -11.15 1.60 -3.45
CA ARG A 298 -12.12 0.64 -4.00
C ARG A 298 -13.29 1.31 -4.73
N LEU A 299 -13.77 2.46 -4.25
CA LEU A 299 -14.90 3.21 -4.81
C LEU A 299 -14.47 4.40 -5.66
N ALA A 300 -13.17 4.60 -5.90
CA ALA A 300 -12.72 5.58 -6.87
C ALA A 300 -13.09 5.15 -8.30
N GLU A 301 -13.27 6.08 -9.22
CA GLU A 301 -13.46 5.81 -10.65
C GLU A 301 -12.42 6.56 -11.49
N VAL A 302 -11.70 5.82 -12.34
CA VAL A 302 -10.70 6.35 -13.28
C VAL A 302 -11.03 5.83 -14.69
N SER A 303 -11.62 6.67 -15.53
CA SER A 303 -12.24 6.24 -16.79
C SER A 303 -11.72 7.01 -18.01
N ALA A 304 -11.51 6.26 -19.11
CA ALA A 304 -11.15 6.79 -20.42
C ALA A 304 -11.92 6.07 -21.54
N ASP A 305 -13.24 5.97 -21.41
CA ASP A 305 -14.10 5.21 -22.33
C ASP A 305 -14.35 5.95 -23.66
N GLY A 306 -14.41 5.20 -24.76
CA GLY A 306 -14.81 5.69 -26.07
C GLY A 306 -16.29 6.06 -26.17
N GLY A 307 -16.71 6.67 -27.27
CA GLY A 307 -18.11 7.09 -27.47
C GLY A 307 -19.09 5.92 -27.57
N ILE A 308 -20.36 6.16 -27.22
CA ILE A 308 -21.43 5.13 -27.28
C ILE A 308 -21.84 4.75 -28.71
N THR A 309 -21.63 5.65 -29.67
CA THR A 309 -22.03 5.49 -31.08
C THR A 309 -20.83 5.42 -32.04
N GLY A 310 -19.60 5.50 -31.50
CA GLY A 310 -18.33 5.42 -32.23
C GLY A 310 -17.15 5.80 -31.33
N GLY A 311 -15.93 5.45 -31.74
CA GLY A 311 -14.69 5.74 -31.01
C GLY A 311 -14.18 4.57 -30.16
N ASP A 312 -12.86 4.48 -30.06
CA ASP A 312 -12.12 3.47 -29.29
C ASP A 312 -11.90 3.93 -27.84
N GLY A 313 -11.53 3.00 -26.95
CA GLY A 313 -11.11 3.35 -25.59
C GLY A 313 -9.80 4.15 -25.59
N GLY A 314 -9.63 4.99 -24.58
CA GLY A 314 -8.46 5.86 -24.39
C GLY A 314 -7.26 5.17 -23.75
N ARG A 315 -6.40 5.94 -23.10
CA ARG A 315 -5.18 5.43 -22.44
C ARG A 315 -5.07 5.88 -21.00
N ILE A 316 -4.90 4.91 -20.09
CA ILE A 316 -4.62 5.14 -18.68
C ILE A 316 -3.24 4.58 -18.36
N THR A 317 -2.39 5.34 -17.67
CA THR A 317 -1.09 4.88 -17.19
C THR A 317 -0.94 5.23 -15.72
N LEU A 318 -0.68 4.22 -14.89
CA LEU A 318 -0.39 4.35 -13.46
C LEU A 318 1.06 3.93 -13.21
N THR A 319 1.82 4.75 -12.50
CA THR A 319 3.25 4.48 -12.24
C THR A 319 3.63 4.85 -10.82
N ALA A 320 4.22 3.91 -10.06
CA ALA A 320 4.66 4.15 -8.69
C ALA A 320 5.79 3.20 -8.27
N HIS A 321 6.46 3.45 -7.13
CA HIS A 321 7.32 2.43 -6.51
C HIS A 321 6.48 1.33 -5.83
N ASP A 322 5.39 1.72 -5.18
CA ASP A 322 4.35 0.86 -4.59
C ASP A 322 3.00 1.22 -5.22
N LEU A 323 2.41 0.30 -5.97
CA LEU A 323 1.16 0.51 -6.70
C LEU A 323 0.02 -0.31 -6.10
N ARG A 324 -0.95 0.38 -5.49
CA ARG A 324 -2.14 -0.21 -4.86
C ARG A 324 -3.39 0.13 -5.65
N VAL A 325 -3.99 -0.87 -6.28
CA VAL A 325 -5.28 -0.72 -6.97
C VAL A 325 -6.24 -1.73 -6.36
N SER A 326 -7.10 -1.25 -5.46
CA SER A 326 -8.04 -2.11 -4.72
C SER A 326 -9.07 -2.72 -5.68
N GLN A 327 -9.15 -4.06 -5.73
CA GLN A 327 -10.09 -4.77 -6.61
C GLN A 327 -11.49 -4.90 -5.98
N ILE A 328 -12.51 -4.84 -6.84
CA ILE A 328 -13.82 -5.46 -6.59
C ILE A 328 -13.71 -6.92 -7.05
N ALA A 329 -14.40 -7.84 -6.40
CA ALA A 329 -14.41 -9.30 -6.62
C ALA A 329 -14.78 -9.81 -8.06
N ASN A 330 -14.67 -8.99 -9.11
CA ASN A 330 -14.93 -9.31 -10.52
C ASN A 330 -13.99 -8.56 -11.52
N GLY A 331 -12.79 -8.15 -11.10
CA GLY A 331 -11.79 -7.45 -11.93
C GLY A 331 -11.72 -5.92 -11.72
N MET A 332 -10.72 -5.27 -12.34
CA MET A 332 -10.47 -3.80 -12.30
C MET A 332 -11.61 -2.99 -12.98
N GLN A 333 -12.81 -2.98 -12.42
CA GLN A 333 -13.94 -2.20 -12.97
C GLN A 333 -13.83 -0.70 -12.67
N ASN A 334 -13.09 -0.32 -11.61
CA ASN A 334 -12.87 1.06 -11.20
C ASN A 334 -11.84 1.81 -12.06
N VAL A 335 -10.99 1.11 -12.81
CA VAL A 335 -10.02 1.70 -13.75
C VAL A 335 -10.24 1.10 -15.13
N HIS A 336 -10.78 1.87 -16.07
CA HIS A 336 -11.19 1.31 -17.37
C HIS A 336 -11.06 2.28 -18.54
N ALA A 337 -10.79 1.71 -19.72
CA ALA A 337 -10.74 2.40 -21.00
C ALA A 337 -11.42 1.53 -22.06
N LYS A 338 -12.75 1.48 -22.06
CA LYS A 338 -13.55 0.57 -22.90
C LYS A 338 -14.05 1.28 -24.15
N ALA A 339 -14.16 0.54 -25.25
CA ALA A 339 -15.01 0.95 -26.36
C ALA A 339 -16.48 0.66 -26.01
N ARG A 340 -17.32 1.69 -25.99
CA ARG A 340 -18.75 1.54 -25.66
C ARG A 340 -19.63 1.18 -26.86
N HIS A 341 -19.03 0.95 -28.04
CA HIS A 341 -19.73 0.56 -29.25
C HIS A 341 -19.20 -0.76 -29.82
N ALA A 342 -20.08 -1.54 -30.48
CA ALA A 342 -19.81 -2.94 -30.83
C ALA A 342 -18.69 -3.19 -31.85
N SER A 343 -18.21 -2.16 -32.56
CA SER A 343 -17.10 -2.25 -33.53
C SER A 343 -15.81 -1.54 -33.07
N GLY A 344 -15.79 -1.03 -31.84
CA GLY A 344 -14.63 -0.32 -31.30
C GLY A 344 -13.65 -1.25 -30.62
N VAL A 345 -12.42 -0.75 -30.47
CA VAL A 345 -11.33 -1.42 -29.78
C VAL A 345 -11.20 -0.84 -28.38
N ASP A 346 -11.11 -1.70 -27.37
CA ASP A 346 -10.81 -1.25 -26.01
C ASP A 346 -9.44 -0.55 -25.96
N GLY A 347 -9.36 0.46 -25.12
CA GLY A 347 -8.17 1.22 -24.84
C GLY A 347 -7.17 0.47 -23.96
N THR A 348 -6.10 1.16 -23.57
CA THR A 348 -5.02 0.55 -22.79
C THR A 348 -4.98 1.09 -21.37
N VAL A 349 -5.03 0.20 -20.38
CA VAL A 349 -4.64 0.49 -18.99
C VAL A 349 -3.26 -0.11 -18.75
N THR A 350 -2.28 0.72 -18.42
CA THR A 350 -0.90 0.28 -18.12
C THR A 350 -0.58 0.54 -16.66
N LEU A 351 -0.21 -0.51 -15.95
CA LEU A 351 0.29 -0.45 -14.58
C LEU A 351 1.81 -0.61 -14.62
N THR A 352 2.54 0.25 -13.93
CA THR A 352 4.01 0.20 -13.88
C THR A 352 4.47 0.42 -12.46
N GLU A 353 4.87 -0.66 -11.81
CA GLU A 353 5.49 -0.60 -10.49
C GLU A 353 7.01 -0.66 -10.64
N THR A 354 7.71 0.22 -9.93
CA THR A 354 9.14 0.51 -10.12
C THR A 354 9.98 0.23 -8.86
N GLY A 355 9.33 -0.15 -7.75
CA GLY A 355 9.99 -0.53 -6.51
C GLY A 355 10.77 -1.84 -6.65
N ILE A 356 11.99 -1.85 -6.11
CA ILE A 356 12.83 -3.04 -6.03
C ILE A 356 12.49 -3.68 -4.68
N HIS A 357 11.95 -4.91 -4.68
CA HIS A 357 11.65 -5.81 -3.54
C HIS A 357 10.18 -6.01 -3.10
N SER A 358 9.19 -5.57 -3.86
CA SER A 358 7.79 -5.79 -3.48
C SER A 358 7.28 -7.18 -3.89
N TYR A 359 6.68 -7.89 -2.93
CA TYR A 359 5.83 -9.05 -3.17
C TYR A 359 4.39 -8.58 -3.02
N HIS A 360 3.56 -8.75 -4.06
CA HIS A 360 2.16 -8.33 -4.00
C HIS A 360 1.23 -9.53 -3.96
N PRO A 361 0.11 -9.45 -3.22
CA PRO A 361 -0.94 -10.43 -3.31
C PRO A 361 -1.49 -10.47 -4.73
N VAL A 362 -1.55 -11.66 -5.32
CA VAL A 362 -2.15 -11.91 -6.63
C VAL A 362 -3.55 -12.45 -6.44
N ALA A 363 -4.55 -11.73 -6.95
CA ALA A 363 -5.97 -11.94 -6.64
C ALA A 363 -6.27 -11.79 -5.14
N GLY A 364 -7.56 -11.88 -4.77
CA GLY A 364 -7.97 -11.92 -3.37
C GLY A 364 -7.83 -13.32 -2.76
N GLU A 365 -8.13 -13.42 -1.47
CA GLU A 365 -8.13 -14.68 -0.72
C GLU A 365 -9.03 -15.73 -1.37
N PHE A 366 -8.61 -16.99 -1.26
CA PHE A 366 -9.33 -18.14 -1.80
C PHE A 366 -9.58 -19.19 -0.71
N GLN A 367 -10.81 -19.69 -0.62
CA GLN A 367 -11.16 -20.81 0.27
C GLN A 367 -10.69 -22.13 -0.35
N VAL A 368 -9.81 -22.84 0.33
CA VAL A 368 -9.19 -24.09 -0.14
C VAL A 368 -10.13 -25.28 0.04
N ASN A 369 -10.79 -25.41 1.20
CA ASN A 369 -11.74 -26.51 1.47
C ASN A 369 -13.05 -26.36 0.68
N GLU A 370 -13.61 -27.48 0.24
CA GLU A 370 -14.95 -27.55 -0.37
C GLU A 370 -16.04 -27.84 0.67
N GLU A 371 -15.74 -28.69 1.67
CA GLU A 371 -16.62 -28.91 2.82
C GLU A 371 -16.56 -27.71 3.77
N THR A 372 -17.72 -27.20 4.17
CA THR A 372 -17.84 -26.02 5.03
C THR A 372 -18.59 -26.32 6.33
N LYS A 373 -18.77 -27.59 6.66
CA LYS A 373 -19.52 -28.01 7.85
C LYS A 373 -18.54 -28.55 8.86
N GLY A 374 -18.64 -28.09 10.11
CA GLY A 374 -17.64 -28.42 11.12
C GLY A 374 -16.36 -27.62 10.90
N ALA A 375 -15.40 -27.76 11.80
CA ALA A 375 -14.14 -27.04 11.70
C ALA A 375 -13.20 -27.69 10.67
N GLN A 376 -12.58 -26.86 9.83
CA GLN A 376 -11.40 -27.21 9.07
C GLN A 376 -10.19 -26.44 9.62
N THR A 377 -9.16 -27.16 10.07
CA THR A 377 -8.08 -26.60 10.89
C THR A 377 -6.70 -27.15 10.52
N VAL A 378 -5.65 -26.53 11.08
CA VAL A 378 -4.25 -26.98 11.00
C VAL A 378 -3.77 -27.24 9.56
N PRO A 379 -3.76 -26.20 8.69
CA PRO A 379 -3.33 -26.39 7.31
C PRO A 379 -1.81 -26.59 7.23
N ALA A 380 -1.37 -27.47 6.34
CA ALA A 380 0.02 -27.62 5.95
C ALA A 380 0.17 -27.54 4.43
N ILE A 381 1.33 -27.07 3.96
CA ILE A 381 1.58 -26.86 2.52
C ILE A 381 2.98 -27.31 2.12
N ALA A 382 3.10 -27.95 0.96
CA ALA A 382 4.40 -28.32 0.37
C ALA A 382 4.46 -28.03 -1.13
N ALA A 383 5.62 -27.55 -1.58
CA ALA A 383 5.92 -27.39 -3.00
C ALA A 383 6.32 -28.73 -3.63
N LEU A 384 5.54 -29.17 -4.62
CA LEU A 384 5.74 -30.40 -5.38
C LEU A 384 6.63 -30.18 -6.61
N ALA A 385 7.11 -31.29 -7.17
CA ALA A 385 7.80 -31.27 -8.46
C ALA A 385 6.90 -30.66 -9.57
N GLY A 386 7.52 -29.89 -10.48
CA GLY A 386 6.79 -29.18 -11.53
C GLY A 386 6.15 -27.87 -11.08
N GLY A 387 6.37 -27.45 -9.82
CA GLY A 387 5.89 -26.16 -9.30
C GLY A 387 4.46 -26.17 -8.79
N LYS A 388 3.80 -27.34 -8.72
CA LYS A 388 2.51 -27.50 -8.05
C LYS A 388 2.67 -27.38 -6.52
N LEU A 389 1.59 -27.11 -5.82
CA LEU A 389 1.54 -27.12 -4.36
C LEU A 389 0.50 -28.15 -3.90
N VAL A 390 0.76 -28.83 -2.79
CA VAL A 390 -0.25 -29.61 -2.06
C VAL A 390 -0.57 -28.91 -0.76
N VAL A 391 -1.85 -28.75 -0.46
CA VAL A 391 -2.35 -28.25 0.82
C VAL A 391 -3.10 -29.39 1.50
N THR A 392 -2.81 -29.65 2.77
CA THR A 392 -3.49 -30.62 3.63
C THR A 392 -4.11 -29.90 4.82
N TRP A 393 -5.20 -30.44 5.37
CA TRP A 393 -5.86 -29.91 6.58
C TRP A 393 -6.68 -31.02 7.24
N GLU A 394 -7.16 -30.76 8.45
CA GLU A 394 -8.10 -31.61 9.19
C GLU A 394 -9.52 -31.10 9.02
N SER A 395 -10.51 -31.99 8.95
CA SER A 395 -11.92 -31.64 8.82
C SER A 395 -12.82 -32.44 9.74
N ASP A 396 -13.58 -31.75 10.59
CA ASP A 396 -14.50 -32.32 11.57
C ASP A 396 -15.76 -32.90 10.91
N GLY A 397 -15.96 -34.21 11.07
CA GLY A 397 -17.16 -34.95 10.72
C GLY A 397 -17.35 -35.19 9.22
N GLN A 398 -16.38 -34.84 8.38
CA GLN A 398 -16.51 -34.95 6.93
C GLN A 398 -16.46 -36.41 6.44
N ASP A 399 -15.69 -37.27 7.10
CA ASP A 399 -15.61 -38.68 6.74
C ASP A 399 -16.65 -39.57 7.45
N GLY A 400 -17.35 -39.00 8.44
CA GLY A 400 -18.45 -39.59 9.20
C GLY A 400 -18.18 -39.78 10.69
N ASP A 401 -16.95 -39.58 11.18
CA ASP A 401 -16.60 -39.70 12.61
C ASP A 401 -15.35 -38.87 12.93
N GLY A 402 -15.39 -38.04 13.99
CA GLY A 402 -14.25 -37.21 14.40
C GLY A 402 -13.66 -36.35 13.28
N PHE A 403 -12.40 -35.97 13.43
CA PHE A 403 -11.62 -35.30 12.40
C PHE A 403 -11.00 -36.29 11.41
N GLY A 404 -11.06 -35.99 10.11
CA GLY A 404 -10.31 -36.68 9.08
C GLY A 404 -9.31 -35.76 8.37
N VAL A 405 -8.32 -36.31 7.67
CA VAL A 405 -7.30 -35.55 6.94
C VAL A 405 -7.65 -35.45 5.46
N TYR A 406 -7.61 -34.23 4.93
CA TYR A 406 -8.00 -33.91 3.55
C TYR A 406 -6.91 -33.13 2.84
N ALA A 407 -6.99 -33.09 1.51
CA ALA A 407 -6.00 -32.39 0.69
C ALA A 407 -6.56 -31.89 -0.64
N ARG A 408 -5.87 -30.88 -1.19
CA ARG A 408 -6.00 -30.42 -2.58
C ARG A 408 -4.63 -30.07 -3.16
N ILE A 409 -4.56 -30.10 -4.49
CA ILE A 409 -3.37 -29.76 -5.24
C ILE A 409 -3.67 -28.51 -6.08
N TYR A 410 -2.82 -27.50 -5.93
CA TYR A 410 -2.85 -26.28 -6.74
C TYR A 410 -1.78 -26.37 -7.83
N ASP A 411 -2.16 -26.01 -9.05
CA ASP A 411 -1.25 -25.84 -10.17
C ASP A 411 -1.13 -24.35 -10.52
N PRO A 412 -0.02 -23.68 -10.15
CA PRO A 412 0.18 -22.26 -10.45
C PRO A 412 0.27 -21.95 -11.93
N SER A 413 0.61 -22.93 -12.79
CA SER A 413 0.79 -22.72 -14.23
C SER A 413 -0.54 -22.57 -14.97
N THR A 414 -1.58 -23.23 -14.46
CA THR A 414 -2.95 -23.15 -14.98
C THR A 414 -3.88 -22.33 -14.08
N ASN A 415 -3.41 -21.95 -12.88
CA ASN A 415 -4.18 -21.31 -11.83
C ASN A 415 -5.45 -22.10 -11.46
N THR A 416 -5.30 -23.41 -11.27
CA THR A 416 -6.43 -24.32 -10.97
C THR A 416 -6.14 -25.21 -9.78
N TRP A 417 -7.19 -25.49 -9.01
CA TRP A 417 -7.19 -26.49 -7.95
C TRP A 417 -7.71 -27.83 -8.46
N SER A 418 -7.19 -28.92 -7.91
CA SER A 418 -7.80 -30.24 -8.02
C SER A 418 -9.12 -30.29 -7.24
N ASN A 419 -9.86 -31.37 -7.41
CA ASN A 419 -10.90 -31.74 -6.44
C ASN A 419 -10.24 -32.02 -5.09
N GLU A 420 -11.02 -31.82 -4.03
CA GLU A 420 -10.68 -32.29 -2.69
C GLU A 420 -10.67 -33.82 -2.61
N PHE A 421 -9.74 -34.38 -1.84
CA PHE A 421 -9.66 -35.81 -1.60
C PHE A 421 -9.23 -36.11 -0.16
N GLN A 422 -9.77 -37.20 0.40
CA GLN A 422 -9.41 -37.70 1.73
C GLN A 422 -8.05 -38.41 1.69
N VAL A 423 -7.17 -38.07 2.63
CA VAL A 423 -5.83 -38.63 2.80
C VAL A 423 -5.88 -39.95 3.56
N ASN A 424 -6.55 -39.95 4.71
CA ASN A 424 -6.78 -41.14 5.52
C ASN A 424 -7.83 -42.07 4.89
N THR A 425 -7.76 -43.35 5.25
CA THR A 425 -8.74 -44.40 4.99
C THR A 425 -9.35 -44.93 6.28
N THR A 426 -8.64 -44.82 7.40
CA THR A 426 -9.17 -45.10 8.74
C THR A 426 -10.01 -43.92 9.21
N LYS A 427 -11.24 -44.19 9.65
CA LYS A 427 -12.22 -43.16 10.05
C LYS A 427 -12.60 -43.19 11.52
N ASP A 428 -12.26 -44.27 12.23
CA ASP A 428 -12.69 -44.42 13.61
C ASP A 428 -11.84 -43.49 14.51
N GLY A 429 -12.50 -42.59 15.24
CA GLY A 429 -11.85 -41.57 16.05
C GLY A 429 -11.15 -40.49 15.22
N ASP A 430 -10.34 -39.65 15.88
CA ASP A 430 -9.73 -38.49 15.25
C ASP A 430 -8.45 -38.85 14.46
N GLN A 431 -8.24 -38.16 13.34
CA GLN A 431 -7.02 -38.17 12.55
C GLN A 431 -6.52 -36.73 12.36
N ASP A 432 -5.49 -36.38 13.13
CA ASP A 432 -5.12 -34.97 13.40
C ASP A 432 -3.63 -34.70 13.16
N THR A 433 -3.25 -33.42 13.24
CA THR A 433 -1.90 -32.86 13.08
C THR A 433 -1.18 -33.34 11.81
N ALA A 434 -1.78 -33.04 10.66
CA ALA A 434 -1.25 -33.46 9.36
C ALA A 434 0.04 -32.68 8.97
N ALA A 435 1.06 -33.40 8.52
CA ALA A 435 2.29 -32.82 7.95
C ALA A 435 2.58 -33.41 6.57
N VAL A 436 3.16 -32.60 5.66
CA VAL A 436 3.35 -32.99 4.26
C VAL A 436 4.75 -32.66 3.74
N ALA A 437 5.35 -33.58 2.99
CA ALA A 437 6.63 -33.37 2.31
C ALA A 437 6.62 -33.89 0.87
N ALA A 438 7.19 -33.11 -0.04
CA ALA A 438 7.45 -33.53 -1.41
C ALA A 438 8.71 -34.41 -1.49
N LEU A 439 8.63 -35.52 -2.20
CA LEU A 439 9.75 -36.43 -2.42
C LEU A 439 10.47 -36.11 -3.74
N PRO A 440 11.80 -36.31 -3.83
CA PRO A 440 12.57 -36.08 -5.06
C PRO A 440 12.14 -36.92 -6.27
N ASN A 441 11.41 -38.03 -6.05
CA ASN A 441 10.86 -38.87 -7.12
C ASN A 441 9.55 -38.31 -7.73
N GLY A 442 9.05 -37.17 -7.23
CA GLY A 442 7.82 -36.52 -7.68
C GLY A 442 6.56 -36.92 -6.92
N ASN A 443 6.66 -37.85 -5.96
CA ASN A 443 5.56 -38.16 -5.04
C ASN A 443 5.53 -37.16 -3.87
N PHE A 444 4.51 -37.24 -3.03
CA PHE A 444 4.50 -36.61 -1.72
C PHE A 444 4.05 -37.59 -0.64
N VAL A 445 4.44 -37.33 0.60
CA VAL A 445 4.06 -38.11 1.77
C VAL A 445 3.29 -37.21 2.72
N VAL A 446 2.18 -37.70 3.25
CA VAL A 446 1.45 -37.07 4.33
C VAL A 446 1.57 -37.95 5.57
N THR A 447 1.85 -37.36 6.73
CA THR A 447 1.79 -38.02 8.04
C THR A 447 0.73 -37.36 8.90
N TRP A 448 0.14 -38.12 9.82
CA TRP A 448 -0.89 -37.65 10.77
C TRP A 448 -0.90 -38.54 12.02
N GLU A 449 -1.51 -38.05 13.08
CA GLU A 449 -1.82 -38.80 14.30
C GLU A 449 -3.12 -39.56 14.15
N SER A 450 -3.18 -40.80 14.63
CA SER A 450 -4.41 -41.58 14.67
C SER A 450 -4.66 -42.12 16.08
N LYS A 451 -5.86 -41.86 16.60
CA LYS A 451 -6.25 -42.14 18.00
C LYS A 451 -6.68 -43.57 18.30
N THR A 452 -6.87 -44.42 17.28
CA THR A 452 -7.44 -45.77 17.51
C THR A 452 -6.95 -46.86 16.54
N GLN A 453 -6.11 -46.53 15.56
CA GLN A 453 -5.86 -47.44 14.43
C GLN A 453 -5.06 -48.71 14.80
N LYS A 454 -4.24 -48.68 15.87
CA LYS A 454 -3.49 -49.86 16.32
C LYS A 454 -3.62 -50.11 17.81
N ASP A 455 -3.21 -49.17 18.67
CA ASP A 455 -3.39 -49.21 20.12
C ASP A 455 -3.76 -47.80 20.63
N GLU A 456 -4.53 -47.70 21.72
CA GLU A 456 -4.79 -46.42 22.41
C GLU A 456 -3.55 -46.01 23.23
N PRO A 457 -3.11 -44.73 23.21
CA PRO A 457 -3.85 -43.54 22.78
C PRO A 457 -3.55 -43.11 21.32
N ASN A 458 -2.51 -42.32 21.00
CA ASN A 458 -2.22 -41.87 19.61
C ASN A 458 -0.95 -42.54 19.05
N ASP A 459 -1.01 -42.94 17.78
CA ASP A 459 0.10 -43.43 16.95
C ASP A 459 0.26 -42.56 15.70
N VAL A 460 1.47 -42.48 15.12
CA VAL A 460 1.74 -41.69 13.91
C VAL A 460 1.67 -42.58 12.67
N TYR A 461 0.90 -42.17 11.68
CA TYR A 461 0.73 -42.85 10.40
C TYR A 461 1.21 -42.01 9.23
N GLY A 462 1.44 -42.66 8.10
CA GLY A 462 1.73 -41.98 6.85
C GLY A 462 1.19 -42.70 5.62
N ARG A 463 1.12 -41.94 4.52
CA ARG A 463 0.73 -42.45 3.20
C ARG A 463 1.36 -41.64 2.08
N ILE A 464 1.70 -42.33 1.00
CA ILE A 464 2.40 -41.75 -0.15
C ILE A 464 1.43 -41.59 -1.30
N PHE A 465 1.53 -40.47 -2.02
CA PHE A 465 0.70 -40.10 -3.16
C PHE A 465 1.57 -39.64 -4.34
N ASP A 466 1.07 -39.79 -5.55
CA ASP A 466 1.68 -39.16 -6.72
C ASP A 466 1.37 -37.65 -6.79
N ALA A 467 2.02 -36.91 -7.70
CA ALA A 467 1.79 -35.47 -7.89
C ALA A 467 0.36 -35.06 -8.34
N ASN A 468 -0.55 -36.02 -8.55
CA ASN A 468 -1.95 -35.78 -8.85
C ASN A 468 -2.89 -36.19 -7.70
N GLY A 469 -2.34 -36.61 -6.56
CA GLY A 469 -3.11 -37.00 -5.38
C GLY A 469 -3.59 -38.45 -5.42
N ASN A 470 -3.07 -39.30 -6.32
CA ASN A 470 -3.41 -40.72 -6.31
C ASN A 470 -2.54 -41.48 -5.29
N PRO A 471 -3.13 -42.25 -4.37
CA PRO A 471 -2.37 -42.98 -3.37
C PRO A 471 -1.51 -44.08 -4.00
N GLN A 472 -0.23 -44.11 -3.64
CA GLN A 472 0.76 -45.11 -4.04
C GLN A 472 0.93 -46.21 -2.98
N THR A 473 0.52 -45.93 -1.74
CA THR A 473 0.55 -46.90 -0.63
C THR A 473 -0.79 -46.96 0.10
N ASN A 474 -0.94 -48.01 0.90
CA ASN A 474 -1.87 -47.98 2.03
C ASN A 474 -1.28 -47.12 3.16
N GLU A 475 -2.06 -46.87 4.20
CA GLU A 475 -1.55 -46.30 5.45
C GLU A 475 -0.51 -47.24 6.07
N PHE A 476 0.59 -46.67 6.53
CA PHE A 476 1.64 -47.39 7.24
C PHE A 476 2.02 -46.65 8.52
N LEU A 477 2.37 -47.42 9.54
CA LEU A 477 2.75 -46.91 10.84
C LEU A 477 4.18 -46.35 10.82
N ILE A 478 4.36 -45.16 11.37
CA ILE A 478 5.65 -44.47 11.46
C ILE A 478 6.44 -44.99 12.67
N ASN A 479 5.86 -44.89 13.86
CA ASN A 479 6.48 -45.34 15.11
C ASN A 479 6.49 -46.88 15.23
N GLU A 480 7.49 -47.44 15.89
CA GLU A 480 7.49 -48.85 16.29
C GLU A 480 6.86 -49.02 17.67
N THR A 481 7.11 -48.06 18.57
CA THR A 481 6.59 -48.07 19.94
C THR A 481 5.19 -47.48 19.97
N THR A 482 4.19 -48.29 20.32
CA THR A 482 2.76 -47.92 20.39
C THR A 482 2.24 -47.79 21.82
N LYS A 483 3.15 -47.83 22.80
CA LYS A 483 2.78 -47.66 24.20
C LYS A 483 2.70 -46.18 24.50
N ASN A 484 1.56 -45.71 25.01
CA ASN A 484 1.29 -44.29 25.31
C ASN A 484 1.33 -43.40 24.04
N GLU A 485 1.18 -42.09 24.22
CA GLU A 485 0.99 -41.14 23.13
C GLU A 485 2.24 -40.94 22.25
N GLN A 486 2.03 -40.94 20.93
CA GLN A 486 2.99 -40.52 19.91
C GLN A 486 2.35 -39.40 19.08
N LYS A 487 2.90 -38.18 19.13
CA LYS A 487 2.25 -36.95 18.64
C LYS A 487 3.22 -35.95 18.01
N ASN A 488 2.68 -34.89 17.42
CA ASN A 488 3.37 -33.72 16.86
C ASN A 488 4.40 -34.13 15.81
N SER A 489 3.94 -34.85 14.79
CA SER A 489 4.83 -35.35 13.76
C SER A 489 5.30 -34.23 12.82
N ALA A 490 6.57 -34.27 12.42
CA ALA A 490 7.11 -33.43 11.36
C ALA A 490 7.87 -34.29 10.36
N ILE A 491 7.88 -33.89 9.08
CA ILE A 491 8.45 -34.68 8.00
C ILE A 491 9.35 -33.83 7.08
N THR A 492 10.45 -34.41 6.62
CA THR A 492 11.27 -33.81 5.55
C THR A 492 11.83 -34.87 4.61
N ALA A 493 11.99 -34.52 3.33
CA ALA A 493 12.60 -35.37 2.33
C ALA A 493 14.11 -35.14 2.27
N LEU A 494 14.87 -36.23 2.18
CA LEU A 494 16.33 -36.22 2.06
C LEU A 494 16.75 -36.22 0.60
N ALA A 495 17.92 -35.62 0.32
CA ALA A 495 18.48 -35.54 -1.04
C ALA A 495 18.79 -36.91 -1.68
N ASN A 496 18.92 -37.97 -0.87
CA ASN A 496 19.11 -39.34 -1.36
C ASN A 496 17.80 -40.02 -1.80
N GLY A 497 16.66 -39.35 -1.67
CA GLY A 497 15.32 -39.86 -2.03
C GLY A 497 14.52 -40.43 -0.86
N ASN A 498 15.14 -40.60 0.31
CA ASN A 498 14.45 -41.03 1.52
C ASN A 498 13.65 -39.89 2.16
N PHE A 499 12.90 -40.19 3.22
CA PHE A 499 12.32 -39.18 4.08
C PHE A 499 12.53 -39.53 5.55
N VAL A 500 12.53 -38.51 6.40
CA VAL A 500 12.63 -38.63 7.86
C VAL A 500 11.35 -38.08 8.47
N VAL A 501 10.81 -38.80 9.43
CA VAL A 501 9.69 -38.34 10.26
C VAL A 501 10.18 -38.25 11.70
N SER A 502 9.96 -37.11 12.37
CA SER A 502 10.17 -36.95 13.81
C SER A 502 8.85 -36.80 14.55
N TRP A 503 8.79 -37.18 15.82
CA TRP A 503 7.60 -37.05 16.68
C TRP A 503 7.99 -36.98 18.16
N GLY A 504 7.09 -36.48 18.99
CA GLY A 504 7.17 -36.58 20.45
C GLY A 504 6.57 -37.90 20.91
N GLY A 505 7.31 -38.69 21.69
CA GLY A 505 6.91 -40.02 22.13
C GLY A 505 6.95 -40.19 23.64
N GLU A 506 5.87 -40.72 24.22
CA GLU A 506 5.81 -41.08 25.64
C GLU A 506 6.20 -42.54 25.90
N GLY A 507 6.81 -42.79 27.06
CA GLY A 507 7.14 -44.16 27.49
C GLY A 507 8.26 -44.85 26.72
N GLN A 508 8.97 -44.10 25.88
CA GLN A 508 10.18 -44.51 25.16
C GLN A 508 11.48 -44.09 25.88
N ASP A 509 11.43 -43.02 26.67
CA ASP A 509 12.52 -42.59 27.56
C ASP A 509 12.26 -43.01 29.02
N VAL A 510 13.17 -42.63 29.92
CA VAL A 510 13.13 -43.02 31.35
C VAL A 510 12.18 -42.18 32.20
N ASP A 511 11.61 -41.08 31.68
CA ASP A 511 10.83 -40.12 32.47
C ASP A 511 9.42 -39.89 31.88
N THR A 512 9.24 -38.91 30.99
CA THR A 512 7.91 -38.52 30.48
C THR A 512 7.78 -38.64 28.95
N ARG A 513 8.23 -37.64 28.20
CA ARG A 513 8.12 -37.52 26.74
C ARG A 513 9.46 -37.08 26.14
N GLY A 514 9.91 -37.82 25.14
CA GLY A 514 11.14 -37.56 24.39
C GLY A 514 10.87 -37.30 22.91
N VAL A 515 11.93 -36.95 22.17
CA VAL A 515 11.86 -36.72 20.72
C VAL A 515 12.52 -37.87 19.98
N PHE A 516 11.80 -38.43 19.02
CA PHE A 516 12.22 -39.57 18.23
C PHE A 516 12.11 -39.26 16.73
N ALA A 517 12.83 -40.03 15.93
CA ALA A 517 12.68 -40.00 14.48
C ALA A 517 12.90 -41.36 13.84
N ARG A 518 12.49 -41.51 12.59
CA ARG A 518 12.76 -42.70 11.79
C ARG A 518 12.91 -42.35 10.32
N ILE A 519 13.83 -43.03 9.66
CA ILE A 519 14.13 -42.83 8.25
C ILE A 519 13.46 -43.91 7.43
N PHE A 520 12.82 -43.50 6.34
CA PHE A 520 12.08 -44.36 5.42
C PHE A 520 12.62 -44.22 4.00
N ASN A 521 12.59 -45.32 3.26
CA ASN A 521 12.79 -45.30 1.82
C ASN A 521 11.60 -44.59 1.14
N ALA A 522 11.80 -44.15 -0.11
CA ALA A 522 10.78 -43.46 -0.91
C ALA A 522 9.47 -44.26 -1.15
N ASP A 523 9.46 -45.57 -0.85
CA ASP A 523 8.29 -46.45 -0.95
C ASP A 523 7.55 -46.65 0.38
N GLY A 524 7.98 -45.97 1.45
CA GLY A 524 7.39 -46.05 2.79
C GLY A 524 7.92 -47.22 3.63
N THR A 525 8.89 -47.99 3.14
CA THR A 525 9.54 -49.02 3.96
C THR A 525 10.57 -48.39 4.92
N PRO A 526 10.61 -48.79 6.20
CA PRO A 526 11.54 -48.21 7.15
C PRO A 526 12.98 -48.64 6.85
N GLN A 527 13.89 -47.68 6.79
CA GLN A 527 15.33 -47.90 6.66
C GLN A 527 16.00 -48.09 8.04
N THR A 528 15.50 -47.41 9.07
CA THR A 528 16.02 -47.48 10.44
C THR A 528 14.94 -47.98 11.40
N GLY A 529 15.36 -48.36 12.61
CA GLY A 529 14.46 -48.34 13.78
C GLY A 529 14.22 -46.91 14.27
N GLU A 530 13.56 -46.77 15.41
CA GLU A 530 13.39 -45.48 16.10
C GLU A 530 14.74 -44.94 16.58
N LEU A 531 15.00 -43.68 16.25
CA LEU A 531 16.22 -42.95 16.58
C LEU A 531 15.90 -41.98 17.74
N PRO A 532 16.59 -42.06 18.88
CA PRO A 532 16.47 -41.04 19.91
C PRO A 532 17.16 -39.75 19.46
N ILE A 533 16.41 -38.66 19.37
CA ILE A 533 16.92 -37.36 18.91
C ILE A 533 17.59 -36.63 20.08
N ASN A 534 16.84 -36.45 21.17
CA ASN A 534 17.34 -35.88 22.42
C ASN A 534 18.24 -36.91 23.16
N THR A 535 19.23 -36.37 23.85
CA THR A 535 20.01 -37.06 24.88
C THR A 535 19.64 -36.62 26.28
N THR A 536 19.07 -35.42 26.44
CA THR A 536 18.47 -34.96 27.69
C THR A 536 17.13 -35.63 27.87
N THR A 537 16.91 -36.27 29.02
CA THR A 537 15.68 -37.04 29.33
C THR A 537 15.01 -36.59 30.62
N ASP A 538 15.46 -35.49 31.21
CA ASP A 538 14.81 -34.92 32.39
C ASP A 538 13.57 -34.16 31.91
N LYS A 539 12.42 -34.38 32.56
CA LYS A 539 11.14 -33.75 32.20
C LYS A 539 10.72 -34.01 30.74
N ARG A 540 10.11 -33.03 30.06
CA ARG A 540 9.45 -33.16 28.75
C ARG A 540 10.28 -32.50 27.65
N GLN A 541 10.44 -33.23 26.55
CA GLN A 541 10.93 -32.74 25.26
C GLN A 541 9.86 -32.99 24.19
N ASP A 542 9.48 -31.96 23.43
CA ASP A 542 8.36 -32.05 22.48
C ASP A 542 8.40 -31.01 21.34
N LEU A 543 7.35 -30.99 20.53
CA LEU A 543 7.18 -30.17 19.32
C LEU A 543 8.40 -30.20 18.38
N PRO A 544 8.80 -31.40 17.89
CA PRO A 544 9.95 -31.49 17.02
C PRO A 544 9.63 -30.97 15.61
N THR A 545 10.50 -30.11 15.09
CA THR A 545 10.52 -29.70 13.69
C THR A 545 11.84 -30.08 13.05
N LEU A 546 11.85 -30.31 11.73
CA LEU A 546 13.07 -30.74 11.05
C LEU A 546 13.16 -30.25 9.60
N THR A 547 14.39 -30.13 9.12
CA THR A 547 14.66 -29.82 7.71
C THR A 547 15.90 -30.55 7.20
N ALA A 548 15.88 -30.92 5.93
CA ALA A 548 17.05 -31.45 5.23
C ALA A 548 18.01 -30.32 4.85
N LEU A 549 19.29 -30.53 5.07
CA LEU A 549 20.35 -29.58 4.76
C LEU A 549 20.97 -29.88 3.39
N ALA A 550 21.45 -28.84 2.69
CA ALA A 550 22.05 -28.96 1.36
C ALA A 550 23.30 -29.87 1.31
N ASN A 551 23.94 -30.12 2.46
CA ASN A 551 25.07 -31.05 2.58
C ASN A 551 24.66 -32.53 2.69
N GLY A 552 23.36 -32.83 2.69
CA GLY A 552 22.80 -34.18 2.81
C GLY A 552 22.51 -34.63 4.24
N ASN A 553 22.79 -33.80 5.24
CA ASN A 553 22.38 -34.03 6.63
C ASN A 553 20.92 -33.59 6.83
N PHE A 554 20.36 -33.89 8.00
CA PHE A 554 19.14 -33.26 8.49
C PHE A 554 19.37 -32.71 9.90
N VAL A 555 18.61 -31.70 10.26
CA VAL A 555 18.60 -31.10 11.59
C VAL A 555 17.19 -31.19 12.15
N VAL A 556 17.10 -31.56 13.43
CA VAL A 556 15.85 -31.56 14.20
C VAL A 556 15.99 -30.50 15.29
N ALA A 557 14.99 -29.64 15.44
CA ALA A 557 14.83 -28.70 16.55
C ALA A 557 13.62 -29.10 17.39
N TRP A 558 13.63 -28.83 18.69
CA TRP A 558 12.55 -29.16 19.62
C TRP A 558 12.60 -28.23 20.83
N GLN A 559 11.52 -28.17 21.61
CA GLN A 559 11.51 -27.49 22.89
C GLN A 559 11.75 -28.48 24.04
N SER A 560 12.42 -28.03 25.10
CA SER A 560 12.86 -28.87 26.22
C SER A 560 12.63 -28.14 27.54
N ASN A 561 11.83 -28.71 28.44
CA ASN A 561 11.54 -28.10 29.74
C ASN A 561 12.69 -28.34 30.74
N GLY A 562 13.26 -27.28 31.33
CA GLY A 562 14.24 -27.36 32.40
C GLY A 562 15.67 -27.63 31.98
N GLN A 563 15.96 -27.75 30.67
CA GLN A 563 17.30 -28.11 30.21
C GLN A 563 18.31 -26.95 30.37
N ASP A 564 17.86 -25.70 30.28
CA ASP A 564 18.64 -24.49 30.56
C ASP A 564 18.51 -24.03 32.01
N THR A 565 17.91 -24.85 32.87
CA THR A 565 17.58 -24.60 34.28
C THR A 565 16.37 -23.70 34.55
N ASP A 566 15.63 -23.29 33.51
CA ASP A 566 14.36 -22.56 33.64
C ASP A 566 13.17 -23.35 33.06
N GLN A 567 12.21 -22.70 32.38
CA GLN A 567 11.05 -23.35 31.76
C GLN A 567 11.44 -24.00 30.41
N GLU A 568 10.67 -23.81 29.34
CA GLU A 568 10.98 -24.33 28.01
C GLU A 568 12.12 -23.55 27.33
N GLY A 569 13.12 -24.27 26.80
CA GLY A 569 14.14 -23.72 25.90
C GLY A 569 14.19 -24.47 24.56
N ILE A 570 14.80 -23.88 23.53
CA ILE A 570 14.90 -24.46 22.18
C ILE A 570 16.24 -25.13 21.94
N TYR A 571 16.19 -26.40 21.54
CA TYR A 571 17.35 -27.23 21.31
C TYR A 571 17.32 -27.84 19.91
N GLY A 572 18.49 -28.23 19.41
CA GLY A 572 18.59 -28.86 18.10
C GLY A 572 19.75 -29.85 17.99
N ARG A 573 19.71 -30.72 16.98
CA ARG A 573 20.76 -31.69 16.72
C ARG A 573 20.81 -32.11 15.26
N ILE A 574 22.02 -32.29 14.75
CA ILE A 574 22.28 -32.61 13.34
C ILE A 574 22.64 -34.08 13.20
N PHE A 575 22.08 -34.72 12.18
CA PHE A 575 22.27 -36.13 11.84
C PHE A 575 22.62 -36.27 10.36
N ASP A 576 23.39 -37.31 10.01
CA ASP A 576 23.57 -37.67 8.61
C ASP A 576 22.33 -38.40 8.05
N ALA A 577 22.29 -38.62 6.73
CA ALA A 577 21.18 -39.31 6.06
C ALA A 577 20.95 -40.77 6.51
N ASN A 578 21.84 -41.34 7.35
CA ASN A 578 21.68 -42.68 7.94
C ASN A 578 21.22 -42.63 9.41
N GLY A 579 20.99 -41.43 9.96
CA GLY A 579 20.56 -41.25 11.34
C GLY A 579 21.71 -41.24 12.35
N VAL A 580 22.96 -41.06 11.90
CA VAL A 580 24.11 -40.92 12.80
C VAL A 580 24.27 -39.46 13.20
N ALA A 581 24.19 -39.18 14.49
CA ALA A 581 24.37 -37.83 15.02
C ALA A 581 25.75 -37.26 14.68
N GLN A 582 25.77 -36.07 14.09
CA GLN A 582 26.97 -35.30 13.75
C GLN A 582 27.33 -34.29 14.85
N THR A 583 26.38 -33.95 15.72
CA THR A 583 26.55 -33.05 16.85
C THR A 583 26.03 -33.65 18.16
N GLY A 584 26.40 -33.04 19.28
CA GLY A 584 25.59 -33.10 20.50
C GLY A 584 24.33 -32.25 20.37
N GLU A 585 23.58 -32.11 21.45
CA GLU A 585 22.50 -31.12 21.54
C GLU A 585 23.09 -29.71 21.46
N LEU A 586 22.50 -28.90 20.60
CA LEU A 586 22.81 -27.51 20.36
C LEU A 586 21.78 -26.68 21.13
N SER A 587 22.23 -25.70 21.91
CA SER A 587 21.35 -24.64 22.41
C SER A 587 21.06 -23.68 21.27
N ILE A 588 19.79 -23.63 20.84
CA ILE A 588 19.38 -22.75 19.74
C ILE A 588 19.16 -21.34 20.27
N ASN A 589 18.36 -21.22 21.34
CA ASN A 589 18.26 -20.00 22.13
C ASN A 589 19.49 -19.83 23.05
N THR A 590 19.65 -18.60 23.49
CA THR A 590 20.63 -18.04 24.43
C THR A 590 19.92 -17.25 25.52
N THR A 591 18.73 -16.71 25.24
CA THR A 591 17.77 -16.25 26.25
C THR A 591 17.20 -17.47 26.96
N THR A 592 17.23 -17.48 28.29
CA THR A 592 16.82 -18.62 29.14
C THR A 592 15.84 -18.21 30.23
N ILE A 593 15.31 -16.99 30.16
CA ILE A 593 14.33 -16.50 31.13
C ILE A 593 12.96 -16.89 30.59
N ASP A 594 12.12 -17.47 31.45
CA ASP A 594 10.76 -17.89 31.11
C ASP A 594 10.72 -18.86 29.92
N GLN A 595 9.70 -18.79 29.06
CA GLN A 595 9.39 -19.82 28.07
C GLN A 595 9.86 -19.42 26.67
N GLN A 596 10.53 -20.34 25.98
CA GLN A 596 10.78 -20.32 24.55
C GLN A 596 10.17 -21.60 23.92
N ARG A 597 9.19 -21.44 23.03
CA ARG A 597 8.35 -22.57 22.55
C ARG A 597 8.17 -22.59 21.03
N ALA A 598 7.49 -23.64 20.56
CA ALA A 598 7.05 -23.84 19.18
C ALA A 598 8.12 -23.53 18.11
N PRO A 599 9.28 -24.21 18.13
CA PRO A 599 10.35 -23.90 17.20
C PRO A 599 9.99 -24.32 15.77
N THR A 600 10.21 -23.45 14.80
CA THR A 600 10.12 -23.79 13.38
C THR A 600 11.46 -23.63 12.68
N ILE A 601 11.70 -24.44 11.65
CA ILE A 601 13.03 -24.55 11.03
C ILE A 601 12.94 -24.64 9.51
N ALA A 602 13.80 -23.89 8.83
CA ALA A 602 13.94 -23.96 7.38
C ALA A 602 15.40 -23.92 6.92
N ALA A 603 15.73 -24.77 5.96
CA ALA A 603 16.98 -24.66 5.21
C ALA A 603 16.93 -23.45 4.28
N LEU A 604 18.02 -22.69 4.24
CA LEU A 604 18.19 -21.52 3.40
C LEU A 604 19.00 -21.88 2.14
N THR A 605 18.83 -21.08 1.08
CA THR A 605 19.45 -21.33 -0.23
C THR A 605 20.96 -21.17 -0.25
N ASP A 606 21.55 -20.49 0.74
CA ASP A 606 23.00 -20.40 0.95
C ASP A 606 23.58 -21.64 1.68
N GLY A 607 22.73 -22.61 2.05
CA GLY A 607 23.10 -23.83 2.76
C GLY A 607 23.13 -23.70 4.28
N SER A 608 22.80 -22.53 4.83
CA SER A 608 22.53 -22.34 6.27
C SER A 608 21.11 -22.82 6.63
N PHE A 609 20.74 -22.75 7.90
CA PHE A 609 19.35 -22.92 8.34
C PHE A 609 18.96 -21.83 9.33
N LEU A 610 17.68 -21.49 9.35
CA LEU A 610 17.06 -20.56 10.30
C LEU A 610 16.16 -21.37 11.24
N VAL A 611 16.23 -21.07 12.54
CA VAL A 611 15.23 -21.50 13.52
C VAL A 611 14.52 -20.27 14.06
N THR A 612 13.20 -20.30 14.15
CA THR A 612 12.38 -19.28 14.83
C THR A 612 11.54 -19.90 15.93
N TRP A 613 11.15 -19.12 16.94
CA TRP A 613 10.36 -19.58 18.10
C TRP A 613 9.59 -18.40 18.71
N ASP A 614 8.54 -18.68 19.49
CA ASP A 614 7.93 -17.69 20.38
C ASP A 614 8.72 -17.61 21.70
N SER A 615 8.91 -16.40 22.21
CA SER A 615 9.59 -16.15 23.48
C SER A 615 8.77 -15.22 24.38
N GLU A 616 8.59 -15.60 25.64
CA GLU A 616 7.95 -14.77 26.66
C GLU A 616 8.89 -13.64 27.14
N GLU A 617 8.33 -12.45 27.34
CA GLU A 617 8.94 -11.25 27.96
C GLU A 617 10.29 -10.74 27.39
N GLN A 618 10.74 -11.21 26.22
CA GLN A 618 12.05 -10.83 25.66
C GLN A 618 12.10 -9.38 25.11
N ASP A 619 10.97 -8.83 24.66
CA ASP A 619 10.80 -7.43 24.23
C ASP A 619 9.81 -6.63 25.10
N GLY A 620 9.26 -7.25 26.15
CA GLY A 620 8.22 -6.66 27.02
C GLY A 620 6.78 -6.95 26.58
N SER A 621 6.58 -7.71 25.49
CA SER A 621 5.29 -8.25 25.06
C SER A 621 4.95 -9.56 25.80
N ALA A 622 3.75 -10.10 25.57
CA ALA A 622 3.34 -11.38 26.15
C ALA A 622 4.11 -12.55 25.50
N ASN A 623 4.24 -12.54 24.17
CA ASN A 623 5.06 -13.45 23.36
C ASN A 623 5.60 -12.65 22.18
N THR A 624 6.88 -12.82 21.86
CA THR A 624 7.52 -12.21 20.67
C THR A 624 8.15 -13.30 19.80
N VAL A 625 8.28 -13.06 18.49
CA VAL A 625 8.86 -14.05 17.58
C VAL A 625 10.33 -13.76 17.32
N ILE A 626 11.18 -14.71 17.68
CA ILE A 626 12.64 -14.60 17.60
C ILE A 626 13.19 -15.58 16.58
N GLY A 627 14.29 -15.21 15.93
CA GLY A 627 15.01 -16.05 14.99
C GLY A 627 16.52 -16.10 15.25
N ARG A 628 17.15 -17.20 14.81
CA ARG A 628 18.61 -17.32 14.78
C ARG A 628 19.09 -18.21 13.65
N ARG A 629 20.14 -17.77 12.96
CA ARG A 629 20.73 -18.48 11.83
C ARG A 629 21.92 -19.32 12.25
N PHE A 630 22.06 -20.48 11.61
CA PHE A 630 23.12 -21.44 11.86
C PHE A 630 23.71 -21.95 10.56
N ALA A 631 25.02 -22.15 10.54
CA ALA A 631 25.68 -22.89 9.48
C ALA A 631 25.24 -24.36 9.49
N SER A 632 25.41 -25.06 8.38
CA SER A 632 25.03 -26.48 8.24
C SER A 632 25.75 -27.48 9.18
N ASN A 633 26.73 -27.00 9.96
CA ASN A 633 27.41 -27.75 11.01
C ASN A 633 26.96 -27.38 12.44
N GLY A 634 25.94 -26.52 12.57
CA GLY A 634 25.38 -26.09 13.86
C GLY A 634 26.09 -24.92 14.52
N ILE A 635 27.07 -24.29 13.86
CA ILE A 635 27.68 -23.05 14.37
C ILE A 635 26.72 -21.88 14.13
N PRO A 636 26.37 -21.08 15.15
CA PRO A 636 25.52 -19.90 14.97
C PRO A 636 26.22 -18.87 14.07
N LEU A 637 25.50 -18.36 13.09
CA LEU A 637 25.94 -17.30 12.16
C LEU A 637 25.49 -15.92 12.62
N THR A 638 24.44 -15.86 13.44
CA THR A 638 23.91 -14.63 14.03
C THR A 638 23.72 -14.81 15.53
N ASP A 639 23.59 -13.69 16.23
CA ASP A 639 22.90 -13.66 17.52
C ASP A 639 21.39 -13.86 17.30
N GLU A 640 20.62 -13.94 18.39
CA GLU A 640 19.16 -13.86 18.32
C GLU A 640 18.75 -12.50 17.75
N PHE A 641 17.75 -12.51 16.86
CA PHE A 641 17.16 -11.30 16.31
C PHE A 641 15.64 -11.43 16.27
N GLN A 642 14.96 -10.32 16.50
CA GLN A 642 13.50 -10.28 16.48
C GLN A 642 12.99 -10.34 15.04
N ILE A 643 11.96 -11.16 14.83
CA ILE A 643 11.30 -11.33 13.54
C ILE A 643 10.21 -10.27 13.35
N ASN A 644 9.43 -10.01 14.40
CA ASN A 644 8.41 -8.97 14.44
C ASN A 644 9.00 -7.59 14.82
N THR A 645 8.19 -6.56 14.64
CA THR A 645 8.40 -5.17 15.03
C THR A 645 7.23 -4.61 15.84
N TYR A 646 6.05 -5.24 15.77
CA TYR A 646 4.94 -4.95 16.66
C TYR A 646 5.14 -5.68 17.99
N GLU A 647 5.26 -4.92 19.09
CA GLU A 647 5.66 -5.40 20.43
C GLU A 647 4.47 -5.46 21.42
N ALA A 648 3.23 -5.23 20.97
CA ALA A 648 2.09 -5.24 21.88
C ALA A 648 1.34 -6.58 21.82
N LEU A 649 0.98 -7.14 22.98
CA LEU A 649 0.28 -8.44 23.10
C LEU A 649 1.11 -9.60 22.55
N ALA A 650 0.48 -10.73 22.21
CA ALA A 650 1.18 -11.93 21.75
C ALA A 650 1.47 -11.92 20.25
N GLN A 651 2.63 -12.46 19.90
CA GLN A 651 3.03 -12.86 18.55
C GLN A 651 3.59 -14.28 18.62
N ASP A 652 3.05 -15.21 17.84
CA ASP A 652 3.38 -16.63 17.92
C ASP A 652 3.12 -17.39 16.59
N THR A 653 3.26 -18.71 16.61
CA THR A 653 2.99 -19.64 15.49
C THR A 653 3.67 -19.24 14.17
N THR A 654 5.00 -19.33 14.16
CA THR A 654 5.79 -18.94 12.99
C THR A 654 5.76 -19.97 11.85
N ALA A 655 5.85 -19.53 10.59
CA ALA A 655 6.18 -20.41 9.47
C ALA A 655 7.20 -19.75 8.54
N ILE A 656 8.11 -20.55 7.95
CA ILE A 656 9.27 -20.04 7.19
C ILE A 656 9.33 -20.64 5.80
N THR A 657 9.57 -19.81 4.78
CA THR A 657 10.01 -20.29 3.46
C THR A 657 11.23 -19.55 2.94
N SER A 658 12.12 -20.27 2.25
CA SER A 658 13.23 -19.66 1.53
C SER A 658 12.78 -19.19 0.14
N LEU A 659 13.37 -18.08 -0.32
CA LEU A 659 13.07 -17.48 -1.62
C LEU A 659 14.19 -17.77 -2.62
N GLY A 660 13.81 -17.84 -3.90
CA GLY A 660 14.75 -18.12 -5.00
C GLY A 660 15.83 -17.05 -5.21
N ASP A 661 15.71 -15.89 -4.56
CA ASP A 661 16.70 -14.81 -4.63
C ASP A 661 17.71 -14.79 -3.47
N GLY A 662 17.68 -15.81 -2.61
CA GLY A 662 18.58 -15.88 -1.45
C GLY A 662 17.95 -15.45 -0.14
N GLY A 663 16.84 -14.69 -0.17
CA GLY A 663 16.13 -14.25 1.03
C GLY A 663 15.21 -15.33 1.60
N PHE A 664 14.41 -14.92 2.59
CA PHE A 664 13.36 -15.75 3.18
C PHE A 664 12.19 -14.89 3.64
N VAL A 665 11.04 -15.53 3.86
CA VAL A 665 9.85 -14.91 4.47
C VAL A 665 9.50 -15.72 5.72
N VAL A 666 9.17 -15.00 6.78
CA VAL A 666 8.57 -15.56 7.99
C VAL A 666 7.16 -15.00 8.13
N THR A 667 6.18 -15.86 8.41
CA THR A 667 4.83 -15.48 8.82
C THR A 667 4.61 -15.82 10.29
N TRP A 668 3.71 -15.11 10.97
CA TRP A 668 3.33 -15.34 12.36
C TRP A 668 1.91 -14.83 12.61
N GLU A 669 1.31 -15.29 13.70
CA GLU A 669 0.06 -14.76 14.24
C GLU A 669 0.34 -13.55 15.13
N SER A 670 -0.49 -12.52 15.04
CA SER A 670 -0.38 -11.33 15.86
C SER A 670 -1.71 -10.91 16.43
N GLU A 671 -1.74 -10.70 17.74
CA GLU A 671 -2.90 -10.16 18.45
C GLU A 671 -3.07 -8.66 18.19
N ARG A 672 -4.17 -8.30 17.54
CA ARG A 672 -4.67 -6.91 17.43
C ARG A 672 -3.73 -5.90 16.78
N GLN A 673 -2.69 -6.34 16.07
CA GLN A 673 -1.82 -5.46 15.28
C GLN A 673 -2.63 -4.69 14.22
N ASP A 674 -3.75 -5.25 13.77
CA ASP A 674 -4.70 -4.63 12.84
C ASP A 674 -5.68 -3.65 13.50
N GLY A 675 -5.59 -3.45 14.81
CA GLY A 675 -6.53 -2.67 15.61
C GLY A 675 -7.86 -3.38 15.91
N SER A 676 -8.01 -4.65 15.54
CA SER A 676 -9.18 -5.47 15.89
C SER A 676 -9.05 -6.07 17.29
N THR A 677 -10.00 -6.94 17.67
CA THR A 677 -9.94 -7.71 18.93
C THR A 677 -9.38 -9.12 18.76
N ASN A 678 -9.02 -9.50 17.53
CA ASN A 678 -8.79 -10.88 17.08
C ASN A 678 -7.34 -11.07 16.61
N ASN A 679 -6.97 -12.31 16.33
CA ASN A 679 -5.70 -12.65 15.69
C ASN A 679 -5.72 -12.34 14.18
N SER A 680 -4.56 -11.99 13.65
CA SER A 680 -4.31 -11.85 12.21
C SER A 680 -2.94 -12.41 11.86
N VAL A 681 -2.78 -12.84 10.61
CA VAL A 681 -1.51 -13.39 10.11
C VAL A 681 -0.70 -12.28 9.44
N TYR A 682 0.54 -12.11 9.89
CA TYR A 682 1.49 -11.16 9.35
C TYR A 682 2.71 -11.88 8.77
N GLY A 683 3.50 -11.16 7.98
CA GLY A 683 4.77 -11.64 7.49
C GLY A 683 5.81 -10.56 7.32
N GLN A 684 7.08 -10.98 7.33
CA GLN A 684 8.25 -10.13 7.10
C GLN A 684 9.17 -10.83 6.11
N ARG A 685 9.63 -10.08 5.10
CA ARG A 685 10.69 -10.54 4.21
C ARG A 685 12.05 -10.15 4.77
N PHE A 686 12.98 -11.09 4.70
CA PHE A 686 14.39 -10.88 5.05
C PHE A 686 15.28 -11.14 3.83
N ASP A 687 16.42 -10.46 3.81
CA ASP A 687 17.47 -10.75 2.84
C ASP A 687 18.25 -12.02 3.23
N SER A 688 19.20 -12.44 2.38
CA SER A 688 20.06 -13.60 2.63
C SER A 688 20.92 -13.52 3.89
N GLN A 689 21.07 -12.33 4.48
CA GLN A 689 21.84 -12.11 5.70
C GLN A 689 20.96 -12.14 6.95
N GLY A 690 19.64 -12.06 6.79
CA GLY A 690 18.68 -11.96 7.89
C GLY A 690 18.35 -10.53 8.27
N ASN A 691 18.63 -9.55 7.40
CA ASN A 691 18.15 -8.19 7.61
C ASN A 691 16.71 -8.07 7.08
N PRO A 692 15.79 -7.41 7.80
CA PRO A 692 14.45 -7.15 7.29
C PRO A 692 14.54 -6.26 6.05
N VAL A 693 13.85 -6.65 4.98
CA VAL A 693 13.75 -5.86 3.76
C VAL A 693 12.52 -4.98 3.86
N ALA A 694 12.74 -3.68 3.73
CA ALA A 694 11.68 -2.69 3.87
C ALA A 694 10.54 -2.91 2.89
N ASN A 695 9.32 -2.94 3.41
CA ASN A 695 8.15 -2.59 2.62
C ASN A 695 8.16 -1.05 2.50
N ASN A 696 7.76 -0.49 1.36
CA ASN A 696 7.88 0.96 1.14
C ASN A 696 6.84 1.81 1.95
N ASN A 697 6.28 1.26 3.05
CA ASN A 697 5.31 1.94 3.90
C ASN A 697 5.92 2.92 4.92
N ALA A 698 7.24 2.93 5.11
CA ALA A 698 7.87 3.74 6.14
C ALA A 698 8.32 5.13 5.66
N LEU A 699 7.40 6.10 5.54
CA LEU A 699 7.73 7.53 5.60
C LEU A 699 6.59 8.36 6.23
N SER A 700 6.75 8.79 7.51
CA SER A 700 6.60 10.20 7.96
C SER A 700 6.34 10.46 9.46
N THR A 701 6.57 9.55 10.41
CA THR A 701 6.38 9.88 11.86
C THR A 701 7.54 9.60 12.82
N GLY A 702 8.69 9.09 12.35
CA GLY A 702 9.79 8.78 13.28
C GLY A 702 9.46 7.69 14.30
N GLU A 703 8.36 6.97 14.10
CA GLU A 703 8.01 5.73 14.80
C GLU A 703 8.41 4.55 13.90
N ALA A 704 9.09 3.57 14.48
CA ALA A 704 9.50 2.34 13.81
C ALA A 704 8.28 1.40 13.65
N GLN A 705 7.25 1.80 12.90
CA GLN A 705 6.27 0.82 12.42
C GLN A 705 6.86 0.13 11.19
N GLY A 706 7.24 -1.13 11.41
CA GLY A 706 8.24 -1.86 10.65
C GLY A 706 7.75 -2.48 9.34
N ASN A 707 8.66 -3.26 8.77
CA ASN A 707 8.66 -3.72 7.40
C ASN A 707 7.67 -4.89 7.14
N GLU A 708 6.68 -5.06 8.01
CA GLU A 708 5.75 -6.18 8.10
C GLU A 708 4.54 -5.97 7.20
N PHE A 709 4.01 -7.04 6.62
CA PHE A 709 2.81 -6.99 5.78
C PHE A 709 1.78 -8.01 6.26
N MET A 710 0.52 -7.59 6.27
CA MET A 710 -0.59 -8.47 6.59
C MET A 710 -0.80 -9.50 5.47
N ILE A 711 -0.97 -10.77 5.84
CA ILE A 711 -1.22 -11.87 4.90
C ILE A 711 -2.70 -11.96 4.56
N ASN A 712 -3.55 -11.96 5.58
CA ASN A 712 -5.00 -11.89 5.42
C ASN A 712 -5.44 -10.45 5.10
N THR A 713 -6.63 -10.32 4.56
CA THR A 713 -7.37 -9.08 4.28
C THR A 713 -8.66 -9.01 5.12
N ARG A 714 -9.11 -10.15 5.65
CA ARG A 714 -10.24 -10.22 6.57
C ARG A 714 -9.82 -9.84 7.98
N LEU A 715 -10.47 -8.83 8.54
CA LEU A 715 -10.19 -8.27 9.88
C LEU A 715 -11.20 -8.73 10.96
N VAL A 716 -12.05 -9.70 10.65
CA VAL A 716 -13.15 -10.15 11.52
C VAL A 716 -12.98 -11.61 11.85
N ASN A 717 -12.96 -11.88 13.16
CA ASN A 717 -12.62 -13.16 13.79
C ASN A 717 -11.17 -13.57 13.54
N ASP A 718 -10.73 -14.57 14.30
CA ASP A 718 -9.35 -15.02 14.33
C ASP A 718 -8.91 -15.64 13.00
N GLN A 719 -7.61 -15.48 12.75
CA GLN A 719 -6.89 -15.97 11.59
C GLN A 719 -5.60 -16.60 12.13
N ASP A 720 -5.51 -17.92 12.07
CA ASP A 720 -4.51 -18.68 12.83
C ASP A 720 -3.86 -19.78 11.95
N ASP A 721 -2.88 -20.48 12.52
CA ASP A 721 -2.15 -21.63 12.00
C ASP A 721 -1.65 -21.45 10.56
N SER A 722 -0.89 -20.38 10.33
CA SER A 722 -0.36 -20.10 8.99
C SER A 722 0.72 -21.11 8.56
N ALA A 723 0.70 -21.53 7.30
CA ALA A 723 1.76 -22.29 6.67
C ALA A 723 2.14 -21.70 5.30
N ILE A 724 3.42 -21.80 4.93
CA ILE A 724 3.97 -21.11 3.77
C ILE A 724 4.82 -22.04 2.88
N ALA A 725 4.66 -21.92 1.56
CA ALA A 725 5.48 -22.63 0.57
C ALA A 725 5.98 -21.70 -0.53
N PRO A 726 7.19 -21.95 -1.10
CA PRO A 726 7.73 -21.14 -2.18
C PRO A 726 7.04 -21.48 -3.51
N LEU A 727 6.98 -20.49 -4.42
CA LEU A 727 6.57 -20.67 -5.80
C LEU A 727 7.78 -20.61 -6.74
N GLY A 728 7.74 -21.38 -7.83
CA GLY A 728 8.83 -21.46 -8.81
C GLY A 728 9.19 -20.13 -9.51
N ASN A 729 8.34 -19.10 -9.42
CA ASN A 729 8.55 -17.75 -9.98
C ASN A 729 9.20 -16.76 -8.97
N SER A 730 9.88 -17.27 -7.95
CA SER A 730 10.37 -16.49 -6.79
C SER A 730 9.27 -15.90 -5.92
N GLY A 731 7.99 -16.22 -6.15
CA GLY A 731 6.84 -15.92 -5.27
C GLY A 731 6.72 -16.88 -4.08
N PHE A 732 5.64 -16.76 -3.32
CA PHE A 732 5.26 -17.71 -2.28
C PHE A 732 3.73 -17.78 -2.13
N MET A 733 3.23 -18.81 -1.47
CA MET A 733 1.82 -18.96 -1.11
C MET A 733 1.71 -19.22 0.39
N VAL A 734 0.78 -18.51 1.04
CA VAL A 734 0.45 -18.72 2.45
C VAL A 734 -0.95 -19.32 2.54
N VAL A 735 -1.13 -20.27 3.43
CA VAL A 735 -2.42 -20.85 3.83
C VAL A 735 -2.61 -20.60 5.33
N TRP A 736 -3.84 -20.45 5.78
CA TRP A 736 -4.18 -20.25 7.20
C TRP A 736 -5.63 -20.69 7.45
N GLU A 737 -6.01 -20.85 8.72
CA GLU A 737 -7.40 -21.07 9.10
C GLU A 737 -8.10 -19.74 9.43
N SER A 738 -9.38 -19.63 9.05
CA SER A 738 -10.18 -18.44 9.33
C SER A 738 -11.53 -18.78 9.95
N LEU A 739 -11.79 -18.18 11.11
CA LEU A 739 -13.02 -18.40 11.87
C LEU A 739 -14.24 -17.72 11.23
N ASN A 740 -15.25 -18.53 10.92
CA ASN A 740 -16.55 -18.14 10.35
C ASN A 740 -16.48 -17.37 9.02
N GLN A 741 -15.39 -17.50 8.24
CA GLN A 741 -15.32 -16.88 6.91
C GLN A 741 -16.23 -17.58 5.90
N ASP A 742 -16.40 -18.89 6.04
CA ASP A 742 -17.33 -19.73 5.26
C ASP A 742 -18.78 -19.71 5.80
N LYS A 743 -18.98 -19.04 6.95
CA LYS A 743 -20.25 -18.88 7.71
C LYS A 743 -20.66 -20.09 8.57
N ASP A 744 -19.76 -21.01 8.88
CA ASP A 744 -20.03 -22.10 9.83
C ASP A 744 -19.04 -22.11 11.00
N SER A 745 -17.78 -22.45 10.72
CA SER A 745 -16.70 -22.63 11.70
C SER A 745 -15.36 -22.16 11.09
N ASN A 746 -14.23 -22.73 11.48
CA ASN A 746 -12.95 -22.51 10.80
C ASN A 746 -13.00 -23.11 9.39
N GLY A 747 -12.55 -22.33 8.40
CA GLY A 747 -12.27 -22.80 7.04
C GLY A 747 -10.82 -22.50 6.66
N ILE A 748 -10.28 -23.18 5.64
CA ILE A 748 -8.91 -23.01 5.18
C ILE A 748 -8.87 -22.00 4.03
N TYR A 749 -8.04 -20.97 4.16
CA TYR A 749 -7.88 -19.90 3.18
C TYR A 749 -6.44 -19.79 2.69
N THR A 750 -6.26 -19.14 1.56
CA THR A 750 -4.94 -18.92 0.98
C THR A 750 -4.82 -17.59 0.24
N GLN A 751 -3.60 -17.07 0.22
CA GLN A 751 -3.18 -15.91 -0.56
C GLN A 751 -1.86 -16.21 -1.25
N ARG A 752 -1.82 -15.92 -2.55
CA ARG A 752 -0.63 -16.03 -3.38
C ARG A 752 0.09 -14.69 -3.42
N PHE A 753 1.42 -14.72 -3.33
CA PHE A 753 2.29 -13.56 -3.48
C PHE A 753 3.28 -13.77 -4.63
N GLU A 754 3.38 -12.81 -5.53
CA GLU A 754 4.33 -12.86 -6.65
C GLU A 754 5.37 -11.75 -6.56
N LYS A 755 6.57 -12.07 -7.04
CA LYS A 755 7.67 -11.11 -7.19
C LYS A 755 7.47 -10.33 -8.50
N THR A 756 7.39 -9.01 -8.42
CA THR A 756 7.28 -8.16 -9.61
C THR A 756 8.57 -8.28 -10.46
N PRO A 757 8.49 -8.63 -11.77
CA PRO A 757 9.66 -8.62 -12.65
C PRO A 757 10.14 -7.19 -12.86
N ALA A 758 11.43 -6.92 -12.69
CA ALA A 758 11.99 -5.57 -12.80
C ALA A 758 11.82 -4.96 -14.22
N PRO A 759 11.42 -3.67 -14.32
CA PRO A 759 12.15 -2.76 -15.21
C PRO A 759 12.31 -1.30 -14.70
N PHE A 760 13.47 -0.73 -15.08
CA PHE A 760 13.85 0.68 -15.24
C PHE A 760 13.71 1.70 -14.09
N THR A 761 14.84 2.38 -13.84
CA THR A 761 15.04 3.48 -12.87
C THR A 761 14.48 4.80 -13.40
N PRO A 762 13.55 5.50 -12.71
CA PRO A 762 13.19 6.88 -13.04
C PRO A 762 14.23 7.86 -12.48
N THR A 763 14.54 8.91 -13.24
CA THR A 763 15.42 10.02 -12.81
C THR A 763 14.62 11.16 -12.17
N ASN A 764 15.18 11.78 -11.12
CA ASN A 764 14.63 12.88 -10.29
C ASN A 764 14.31 14.21 -11.01
N LEU A 765 13.51 14.20 -12.08
CA LEU A 765 13.00 15.38 -12.76
C LEU A 765 11.51 15.20 -13.10
N LEU A 766 10.63 15.95 -12.41
CA LEU A 766 9.22 16.04 -12.78
C LEU A 766 9.08 16.94 -14.01
N SER A 767 8.95 16.32 -15.18
CA SER A 767 8.53 17.00 -16.41
C SER A 767 7.34 16.25 -17.00
N ALA A 768 6.18 16.90 -17.10
CA ALA A 768 5.06 16.38 -17.86
C ALA A 768 4.67 17.37 -18.97
N GLU A 769 4.55 16.84 -20.20
CA GLU A 769 4.10 17.58 -21.36
C GLU A 769 2.57 17.51 -21.48
N LEU A 770 1.90 18.67 -21.51
CA LEU A 770 0.47 18.77 -21.80
C LEU A 770 0.30 19.11 -23.29
N GLY A 771 0.08 18.08 -24.14
CA GLY A 771 -0.06 18.15 -25.60
C GLY A 771 -1.43 18.65 -26.11
N PRO A 772 -1.58 19.00 -27.41
CA PRO A 772 -2.48 20.08 -27.81
C PRO A 772 -3.93 19.63 -28.00
N VAL A 773 -4.79 20.13 -27.12
CA VAL A 773 -6.18 20.38 -27.42
C VAL A 773 -6.36 21.80 -27.95
N ALA A 774 -6.46 21.96 -29.28
CA ALA A 774 -6.66 23.23 -30.01
C ALA A 774 -5.45 24.20 -30.06
N ASN A 775 -5.39 25.03 -31.11
CA ASN A 775 -4.24 25.88 -31.47
C ASN A 775 -3.77 26.82 -30.32
N PHE A 776 -2.71 26.41 -29.62
CA PHE A 776 -2.05 27.22 -28.60
C PHE A 776 -1.04 28.18 -29.25
N THR A 777 -1.29 29.48 -29.18
CA THR A 777 -0.31 30.50 -29.58
C THR A 777 0.12 31.37 -28.41
N THR A 778 1.42 31.27 -28.09
CA THR A 778 2.31 32.23 -27.42
C THR A 778 2.05 32.59 -25.96
N ARG A 779 3.12 32.45 -25.17
CA ARG A 779 3.25 33.05 -23.83
C ARG A 779 2.81 34.53 -23.87
N PRO A 780 2.08 35.02 -22.86
CA PRO A 780 1.75 36.44 -22.77
C PRO A 780 3.05 37.27 -22.80
N ASN A 781 3.08 38.30 -23.65
CA ASN A 781 4.19 39.24 -23.82
C ASN A 781 5.40 38.81 -24.67
N ARG A 782 5.42 37.63 -25.31
CA ARG A 782 6.42 37.37 -26.37
C ARG A 782 6.01 38.16 -27.62
N SER A 783 6.71 39.25 -27.93
CA SER A 783 6.47 40.02 -29.16
C SER A 783 6.59 39.10 -30.37
N ASN A 784 5.63 39.18 -31.30
CA ASN A 784 5.69 38.55 -32.63
C ASN A 784 6.88 39.12 -33.43
N GLY A 785 8.10 38.70 -33.10
CA GLY A 785 9.27 38.87 -33.93
C GLY A 785 9.11 37.94 -35.13
N VAL A 786 8.72 38.50 -36.27
CA VAL A 786 8.77 37.85 -37.57
C VAL A 786 10.22 37.41 -37.82
N VAL A 787 10.56 36.18 -37.45
CA VAL A 787 11.67 35.47 -38.08
C VAL A 787 11.07 34.88 -39.34
N THR A 788 11.32 35.54 -40.47
CA THR A 788 11.11 34.92 -41.78
C THR A 788 11.82 33.56 -41.78
N PRO A 789 11.12 32.44 -41.99
CA PRO A 789 11.77 31.15 -42.18
C PRO A 789 12.65 31.25 -43.43
N PRO A 790 13.83 30.60 -43.47
CA PRO A 790 14.52 30.39 -44.74
C PRO A 790 13.53 29.71 -45.68
N THR A 791 13.28 30.31 -46.82
CA THR A 791 12.37 29.78 -47.84
C THR A 791 12.92 28.46 -48.35
N ILE A 792 12.34 27.33 -47.95
CA ILE A 792 12.45 26.07 -48.69
C ILE A 792 11.06 25.44 -48.77
N LEU A 793 10.51 25.59 -49.98
CA LEU A 793 9.54 24.77 -50.72
C LEU A 793 8.44 24.04 -49.92
N THR A 794 7.23 24.51 -50.21
CA THR A 794 5.92 23.89 -49.97
C THR A 794 5.89 22.39 -50.25
N ASN A 795 5.46 21.60 -49.27
CA ASN A 795 4.39 20.62 -49.47
C ASN A 795 3.75 20.18 -48.13
N SER A 796 2.50 19.80 -48.26
CA SER A 796 1.46 19.67 -47.25
C SER A 796 1.50 18.38 -46.41
N ILE A 797 0.95 18.48 -45.19
CA ILE A 797 0.29 17.44 -44.37
C ILE A 797 1.15 16.63 -43.37
N ASN A 798 0.59 16.61 -42.14
CA ASN A 798 0.70 15.79 -40.93
C ASN A 798 1.18 14.31 -41.03
N PRO A 799 1.46 13.62 -39.90
CA PRO A 799 2.79 13.12 -39.56
C PRO A 799 2.79 11.59 -39.45
N SER A 800 3.67 10.95 -40.20
CA SER A 800 4.14 9.60 -39.90
C SER A 800 5.65 9.60 -40.13
N LEU A 801 6.44 9.14 -39.16
CA LEU A 801 7.85 8.86 -39.43
C LEU A 801 7.92 7.58 -40.27
N ASN A 802 7.74 7.79 -41.57
CA ASN A 802 8.11 6.86 -42.61
C ASN A 802 9.65 6.78 -42.64
N THR A 803 10.21 5.58 -42.47
CA THR A 803 11.50 5.24 -43.08
C THR A 803 11.24 4.19 -44.16
N SER A 804 10.60 4.61 -45.24
CA SER A 804 10.88 4.03 -46.55
C SER A 804 11.92 4.93 -47.22
N ASP A 805 13.19 4.61 -46.99
CA ASP A 805 14.39 4.92 -47.80
C ASP A 805 15.60 4.73 -46.88
N LEU A 806 16.23 3.56 -46.79
CA LEU A 806 16.96 2.92 -47.87
C LEU A 806 17.11 1.42 -47.55
N GLY A 807 16.26 0.56 -48.11
CA GLY A 807 16.49 -0.88 -48.37
C GLY A 807 17.23 -1.75 -47.34
N ASN A 808 17.40 -1.34 -46.08
CA ASN A 808 18.31 -1.99 -45.13
C ASN A 808 17.53 -2.39 -43.90
N LEU A 809 17.49 -3.70 -43.61
CA LEU A 809 16.95 -4.21 -42.36
C LEU A 809 18.11 -4.57 -41.42
N ILE A 810 18.12 -3.96 -40.22
CA ILE A 810 19.14 -4.21 -39.19
C ILE A 810 18.61 -5.31 -38.27
N ILE A 811 19.37 -6.40 -38.13
CA ILE A 811 19.01 -7.53 -37.27
C ILE A 811 20.12 -7.77 -36.26
N ASN A 812 19.71 -7.77 -34.99
CA ASN A 812 20.58 -8.00 -33.84
C ASN A 812 20.41 -9.45 -33.36
N SER A 813 20.68 -10.41 -34.24
CA SER A 813 20.58 -11.83 -33.92
C SER A 813 21.46 -12.66 -34.83
N ASN A 814 22.03 -13.74 -34.27
CA ASN A 814 22.85 -14.71 -34.99
C ASN A 814 22.08 -16.02 -35.24
N ASP A 815 20.84 -16.12 -34.73
CA ASP A 815 19.96 -17.28 -34.90
C ASP A 815 19.18 -17.18 -36.23
N PRO A 816 19.34 -18.15 -37.16
CA PRO A 816 18.67 -18.15 -38.45
C PRO A 816 17.14 -18.03 -38.37
N SER A 817 16.51 -18.59 -37.34
CA SER A 817 15.05 -18.61 -37.20
C SER A 817 14.51 -17.23 -36.80
N SER A 818 15.21 -16.56 -35.88
CA SER A 818 14.93 -15.20 -35.46
C SER A 818 15.13 -14.19 -36.60
N ILE A 819 16.19 -14.37 -37.39
CA ILE A 819 16.46 -13.54 -38.58
C ILE A 819 15.31 -13.64 -39.59
N ILE A 820 14.86 -14.86 -39.89
CA ILE A 820 13.77 -15.11 -40.84
C ILE A 820 12.44 -14.51 -40.35
N ASN A 821 12.10 -14.71 -39.08
CA ASN A 821 10.87 -14.15 -38.51
C ASN A 821 10.86 -12.61 -38.53
N GLN A 822 12.01 -11.97 -38.31
CA GLN A 822 12.11 -10.50 -38.38
C GLN A 822 12.02 -9.96 -39.81
N ILE A 823 12.51 -10.72 -40.81
CA ILE A 823 12.33 -10.37 -42.23
C ILE A 823 10.85 -10.48 -42.61
N ILE A 824 10.18 -11.58 -42.24
CA ILE A 824 8.77 -11.84 -42.58
C ILE A 824 7.83 -10.85 -41.90
N ASN A 825 8.10 -10.50 -40.64
CA ASN A 825 7.27 -9.59 -39.85
C ASN A 825 7.62 -8.11 -40.07
N SER A 826 8.57 -7.81 -40.97
CA SER A 826 8.82 -6.42 -41.35
C SER A 826 7.61 -5.87 -42.14
N ASN A 827 7.30 -4.60 -41.94
CA ASN A 827 6.11 -3.98 -42.54
C ASN A 827 6.11 -4.01 -44.10
N ASN A 828 7.23 -4.38 -44.76
CA ASN A 828 7.29 -4.50 -46.23
C ASN A 828 8.49 -5.37 -46.73
N PRO A 829 8.42 -6.72 -46.62
CA PRO A 829 9.58 -7.61 -46.80
C PRO A 829 10.21 -7.59 -48.19
N SER A 830 9.41 -7.35 -49.24
CA SER A 830 9.84 -7.33 -50.65
C SER A 830 10.64 -6.10 -51.05
N SER A 831 10.75 -5.10 -50.16
CA SER A 831 11.46 -3.84 -50.39
C SER A 831 12.86 -3.78 -49.74
N ILE A 832 13.28 -4.87 -49.09
CA ILE A 832 14.59 -5.00 -48.42
C ILE A 832 15.66 -5.38 -49.45
N SER A 833 16.68 -4.55 -49.58
CA SER A 833 17.80 -4.70 -50.53
C SER A 833 19.08 -5.21 -49.88
N ASN A 834 19.35 -4.89 -48.61
CA ASN A 834 20.47 -5.41 -47.83
C ASN A 834 20.05 -5.77 -46.39
N LEU A 835 20.72 -6.76 -45.82
CA LEU A 835 20.64 -7.13 -44.42
C LEU A 835 21.88 -6.64 -43.69
N ILE A 836 21.71 -5.98 -42.55
CA ILE A 836 22.82 -5.57 -41.68
C ILE A 836 22.76 -6.42 -40.41
N LEU A 837 23.70 -7.35 -40.28
CA LEU A 837 23.83 -8.19 -39.10
C LEU A 837 24.82 -7.54 -38.14
N ASN A 838 24.36 -7.23 -36.93
CA ASN A 838 25.22 -6.79 -35.84
C ASN A 838 25.67 -8.00 -35.02
N ASN A 839 26.96 -8.07 -34.68
CA ASN A 839 27.45 -9.08 -33.74
C ASN A 839 26.87 -8.84 -32.33
N SER A 840 26.88 -9.87 -31.49
CA SER A 840 26.26 -9.90 -30.15
C SER A 840 26.81 -8.85 -29.16
N ASP A 841 27.91 -8.19 -29.50
CA ASP A 841 28.53 -7.09 -28.75
C ASP A 841 28.27 -5.70 -29.37
N ASN A 842 27.53 -5.62 -30.48
CA ASN A 842 27.11 -4.41 -31.20
C ASN A 842 28.26 -3.49 -31.68
N THR A 843 29.49 -4.01 -31.75
CA THR A 843 30.68 -3.20 -32.10
C THR A 843 31.13 -3.34 -33.57
N THR A 844 30.63 -4.35 -34.29
CA THR A 844 30.89 -4.56 -35.72
C THR A 844 29.64 -5.04 -36.45
N SER A 845 29.39 -4.46 -37.64
CA SER A 845 28.24 -4.78 -38.49
C SER A 845 28.70 -5.32 -39.84
N THR A 846 28.07 -6.40 -40.31
CA THR A 846 28.31 -6.94 -41.66
C THR A 846 27.08 -6.69 -42.54
N THR A 847 27.27 -6.00 -43.67
CA THR A 847 26.20 -5.75 -44.65
C THR A 847 26.23 -6.81 -45.75
N LEU A 848 25.10 -7.47 -45.96
CA LEU A 848 24.91 -8.49 -46.97
C LEU A 848 23.82 -8.04 -47.95
N ALA A 849 24.10 -8.00 -49.25
CA ALA A 849 23.09 -7.67 -50.25
C ALA A 849 22.18 -8.89 -50.48
N LEU A 850 20.85 -8.70 -50.43
CA LEU A 850 19.87 -9.81 -50.50
C LEU A 850 19.96 -10.60 -51.82
N GLY A 851 20.46 -9.98 -52.89
CA GLY A 851 20.64 -10.64 -54.20
C GLY A 851 21.66 -11.80 -54.23
N GLN A 852 22.31 -12.13 -53.12
CA GLN A 852 23.27 -13.25 -53.02
C GLN A 852 22.87 -14.33 -51.99
N ILE A 853 21.73 -14.19 -51.31
CA ILE A 853 21.38 -14.99 -50.14
C ILE A 853 19.96 -15.54 -50.32
N PHE A 854 19.89 -16.80 -50.77
CA PHE A 854 18.69 -17.66 -50.91
C PHE A 854 17.71 -17.36 -52.07
N PRO A 855 17.82 -18.08 -53.21
CA PRO A 855 16.81 -18.15 -54.27
C PRO A 855 15.49 -18.85 -53.87
N GLU A 856 15.31 -19.22 -52.60
CA GLU A 856 14.30 -20.18 -52.16
C GLU A 856 13.05 -19.54 -51.50
N ILE A 857 13.05 -18.22 -51.26
CA ILE A 857 11.90 -17.49 -50.68
C ILE A 857 10.87 -17.07 -51.74
N ASP A 858 11.24 -17.01 -53.02
CA ASP A 858 10.28 -16.81 -54.12
C ASP A 858 9.30 -17.99 -54.28
N GLN A 859 9.58 -19.16 -53.68
CA GLN A 859 8.61 -20.27 -53.61
C GLN A 859 7.63 -20.17 -52.43
N ALA A 860 7.93 -19.41 -51.38
CA ALA A 860 7.06 -19.29 -50.20
C ALA A 860 6.01 -18.16 -50.33
N ILE A 861 6.32 -17.11 -51.10
CA ILE A 861 5.38 -16.00 -51.34
C ILE A 861 4.27 -16.38 -52.34
N ALA A 862 4.46 -17.46 -53.12
CA ALA A 862 3.43 -18.02 -53.99
C ALA A 862 2.32 -18.81 -53.24
N LEU A 863 2.39 -18.96 -51.92
CA LEU A 863 1.47 -19.78 -51.11
C LEU A 863 0.39 -19.02 -50.31
N ILE A 864 0.31 -17.67 -50.38
CA ILE A 864 -0.68 -16.89 -49.59
C ILE A 864 -1.78 -16.21 -50.44
N TYR A 865 -1.68 -16.19 -51.78
CA TYR A 865 -2.80 -15.83 -52.65
C TYR A 865 -2.84 -16.65 -53.95
N PRO A 866 -3.67 -17.71 -54.05
CA PRO A 866 -4.12 -18.20 -55.34
C PRO A 866 -5.23 -17.28 -55.86
N SER A 867 -4.95 -16.57 -56.94
CA SER A 867 -5.98 -16.07 -57.85
C SER A 867 -6.88 -17.23 -58.30
N GLN A 868 -8.18 -16.97 -58.38
CA GLN A 868 -9.15 -17.81 -59.08
C GLN A 868 -8.63 -18.24 -60.47
N GLY A 869 -8.65 -19.55 -60.75
CA GLY A 869 -8.92 -20.09 -62.08
C GLY A 869 -7.75 -20.60 -62.93
N ASN A 870 -7.80 -21.91 -63.19
CA ASN A 870 -7.19 -22.73 -64.25
C ASN A 870 -5.67 -22.99 -64.16
N SER A 871 -5.12 -24.18 -64.37
CA SER A 871 -5.59 -25.53 -64.72
C SER A 871 -4.35 -26.44 -64.70
N VAL A 872 -4.32 -27.51 -63.91
CA VAL A 872 -4.30 -28.95 -64.35
C VAL A 872 -2.92 -29.64 -64.30
N SER A 873 -2.96 -30.89 -63.78
CA SER A 873 -2.03 -32.04 -63.84
C SER A 873 -0.74 -31.97 -63.00
N GLY A 874 -0.37 -32.94 -62.17
CA GLY A 874 -0.92 -34.27 -61.88
C GLY A 874 0.03 -35.06 -60.95
N GLU A 875 -0.54 -36.09 -60.31
CA GLU A 875 0.10 -37.32 -59.77
C GLU A 875 1.11 -37.18 -58.61
N GLU A 876 0.70 -37.57 -57.39
CA GLU A 876 1.00 -38.87 -56.70
C GLU A 876 2.08 -38.57 -55.62
N ASP A 877 2.00 -38.92 -54.34
CA ASP A 877 1.19 -39.89 -53.59
C ASP A 877 1.18 -39.53 -52.08
N ASP A 878 0.08 -39.95 -51.44
CA ASP A 878 -0.04 -40.55 -50.10
C ASP A 878 0.33 -39.73 -48.84
N GLU A 879 -0.67 -39.21 -48.11
CA GLU A 879 -1.48 -39.91 -47.08
C GLU A 879 -0.88 -39.60 -45.68
N VAL A 880 -1.57 -39.07 -44.67
CA VAL A 880 -2.87 -39.39 -44.05
C VAL A 880 -3.19 -38.21 -43.09
N LEU A 881 -4.32 -37.49 -43.24
CA LEU A 881 -5.67 -37.75 -42.67
C LEU A 881 -5.88 -37.03 -41.31
N ALA A 882 -6.66 -35.94 -41.31
CA ALA A 882 -8.02 -35.84 -40.74
C ALA A 882 -8.05 -35.39 -39.25
N PHE A 883 -9.04 -34.65 -38.73
CA PHE A 883 -10.40 -34.38 -39.18
C PHE A 883 -10.93 -33.08 -38.54
N SER A 884 -11.80 -32.39 -39.26
CA SER A 884 -12.54 -31.18 -38.88
C SER A 884 -13.97 -31.45 -38.37
N GLN A 885 -14.59 -30.44 -37.73
CA GLN A 885 -16.05 -30.23 -37.50
C GLN A 885 -16.65 -30.98 -36.28
N LYS A 886 -17.65 -30.51 -35.49
CA LYS A 886 -18.90 -29.82 -35.81
C LYS A 886 -19.80 -29.68 -34.54
N LYS A 887 -20.57 -28.58 -34.48
CA LYS A 887 -21.99 -28.41 -34.05
C LYS A 887 -22.53 -28.91 -32.69
N ALA A 888 -22.98 -27.92 -31.92
CA ALA A 888 -24.38 -27.57 -31.56
C ALA A 888 -25.34 -28.64 -31.01
N GLY A 889 -25.88 -28.35 -29.81
CA GLY A 889 -27.10 -28.95 -29.27
C GLY A 889 -27.73 -28.05 -28.19
N SER A 890 -28.76 -27.30 -28.56
CA SER A 890 -29.62 -26.50 -27.68
C SER A 890 -30.43 -27.40 -26.75
N LEU A 891 -30.74 -26.96 -25.52
CA LEU A 891 -32.05 -27.18 -24.88
C LEU A 891 -32.27 -26.22 -23.71
N THR A 892 -33.37 -25.48 -23.84
CA THR A 892 -34.03 -24.55 -22.93
C THR A 892 -34.60 -25.22 -21.67
N GLY A 893 -34.67 -24.50 -20.54
CA GLY A 893 -35.48 -24.88 -19.38
C GLY A 893 -35.51 -23.77 -18.31
N VAL A 894 -36.69 -23.18 -18.12
CA VAL A 894 -37.00 -21.96 -17.35
C VAL A 894 -37.32 -22.28 -15.88
N SER A 895 -36.84 -21.46 -14.94
CA SER A 895 -37.54 -20.90 -13.75
C SER A 895 -36.46 -20.44 -12.75
N GLY A 896 -36.47 -19.27 -12.15
CA GLY A 896 -37.43 -18.18 -12.04
C GLY A 896 -36.96 -17.30 -10.88
N GLU A 897 -37.20 -16.00 -11.03
CA GLU A 897 -37.48 -15.01 -9.97
C GLU A 897 -36.40 -14.75 -8.90
N GLU A 898 -35.71 -13.61 -9.01
CA GLU A 898 -36.06 -12.32 -8.38
C GLU A 898 -35.49 -12.22 -6.97
N ASN A 899 -34.64 -11.21 -6.73
CA ASN A 899 -34.65 -10.59 -5.42
C ASN A 899 -34.78 -9.08 -5.55
N GLN A 900 -36.00 -8.66 -5.26
CA GLN A 900 -36.43 -7.29 -5.07
C GLN A 900 -35.76 -6.71 -3.82
N ALA A 901 -35.60 -5.39 -3.86
CA ALA A 901 -35.21 -4.54 -2.75
C ALA A 901 -36.07 -4.78 -1.50
N ILE A 902 -35.45 -4.68 -0.32
CA ILE A 902 -35.94 -3.94 0.84
C ILE A 902 -34.72 -3.59 1.72
N SER A 903 -34.40 -2.30 1.78
CA SER A 903 -33.76 -1.69 2.93
C SER A 903 -34.78 -1.68 4.07
N ALA A 904 -34.53 -2.45 5.14
CA ALA A 904 -35.20 -2.28 6.42
C ALA A 904 -34.16 -2.39 7.54
N SER A 905 -34.06 -1.28 8.26
CA SER A 905 -33.10 -0.95 9.30
C SER A 905 -33.14 -1.88 10.51
N CYS A 906 -32.05 -1.83 11.29
CA CYS A 906 -31.99 -2.13 12.70
C CYS A 906 -33.30 -1.80 13.44
N LEU A 907 -33.90 -2.80 14.08
CA LEU A 907 -34.35 -2.80 15.48
C LEU A 907 -35.29 -3.99 15.72
N LYS A 908 -34.81 -4.98 16.49
CA LYS A 908 -35.67 -5.84 17.31
C LYS A 908 -35.03 -6.08 18.68
N LYS A 909 -35.36 -5.20 19.63
CA LYS A 909 -35.89 -5.61 20.95
C LYS A 909 -37.18 -4.83 21.21
N PRO A 910 -38.16 -5.43 21.91
CA PRO A 910 -39.57 -5.04 21.78
C PRO A 910 -39.98 -3.88 22.69
N ASP A 911 -40.84 -3.03 22.14
CA ASP A 911 -41.90 -2.22 22.75
C ASP A 911 -41.66 -1.45 24.05
N LEU A 912 -41.54 -0.12 23.92
CA LEU A 912 -42.29 0.89 24.70
C LEU A 912 -42.55 2.14 23.84
N LEU A 913 -43.61 2.04 23.03
CA LEU A 913 -44.68 3.01 22.74
C LEU A 913 -44.43 4.54 22.76
N THR A 914 -44.58 5.12 21.55
CA THR A 914 -45.51 6.23 21.19
C THR A 914 -45.39 7.58 21.91
N ASN A 915 -44.82 8.60 21.28
CA ASN A 915 -45.46 9.64 20.45
C ASN A 915 -44.43 10.77 20.19
N PRO A 916 -44.57 11.56 19.12
CA PRO A 916 -43.60 12.58 18.74
C PRO A 916 -43.83 13.85 19.56
N LEU A 917 -42.76 14.63 19.81
CA LEU A 917 -42.76 16.09 19.68
C LEU A 917 -41.37 16.66 20.04
N GLU A 918 -40.91 17.51 19.12
CA GLU A 918 -40.12 18.71 19.29
C GLU A 918 -38.58 18.67 19.40
N VAL A 919 -38.04 19.56 18.57
CA VAL A 919 -36.67 20.08 18.49
C VAL A 919 -36.41 20.90 19.75
N GLU A 920 -35.51 20.42 20.60
CA GLU A 920 -34.49 21.18 21.34
C GLU A 920 -33.65 20.20 22.20
N ASP A 921 -32.33 20.41 22.27
CA ASP A 921 -31.33 19.71 23.12
C ASP A 921 -30.87 18.28 22.78
N THR A 922 -30.17 18.13 21.65
CA THR A 922 -29.36 16.92 21.36
C THR A 922 -27.89 17.01 21.85
N MET A 923 -27.45 18.15 22.40
CA MET A 923 -26.07 18.32 22.90
C MET A 923 -25.90 17.85 24.36
N GLU A 924 -26.93 17.97 25.20
CA GLU A 924 -26.86 17.58 26.62
C GLU A 924 -26.99 16.06 26.87
N ARG A 925 -27.45 15.30 25.87
CA ARG A 925 -27.56 13.82 25.94
C ARG A 925 -26.28 13.11 25.48
N TYR A 926 -25.46 13.74 24.64
CA TYR A 926 -24.11 13.26 24.31
C TYR A 926 -23.11 13.61 25.42
N LEU A 927 -23.28 14.74 26.12
CA LEU A 927 -22.44 15.13 27.26
C LEU A 927 -22.69 14.31 28.54
N ASN A 928 -23.88 13.71 28.71
CA ASN A 928 -24.16 12.78 29.80
C ASN A 928 -23.78 11.31 29.49
N LEU A 929 -23.46 10.95 28.25
CA LEU A 929 -22.89 9.65 27.88
C LEU A 929 -21.35 9.63 27.93
N TRP A 930 -20.72 10.80 27.86
CA TRP A 930 -19.26 10.96 28.06
C TRP A 930 -18.86 11.19 29.52
N ARG A 931 -19.82 11.46 30.42
CA ARG A 931 -19.60 11.72 31.86
C ARG A 931 -19.81 10.53 32.80
N GLU A 932 -20.06 9.31 32.28
CA GLU A 932 -20.25 8.09 33.09
C GLU A 932 -19.21 6.97 32.87
N CYS A 933 -18.00 7.27 32.39
CA CYS A 933 -16.90 6.28 32.37
C CYS A 933 -15.56 6.84 32.89
N ARG A 934 -15.51 7.23 34.17
CA ARG A 934 -14.32 7.06 35.03
C ARG A 934 -14.67 7.25 36.54
N TYR A 935 -14.29 6.22 37.32
CA TYR A 935 -14.25 6.09 38.81
C TYR A 935 -15.60 5.95 39.56
N TRP A 936 -15.86 5.00 40.47
CA TRP A 936 -15.10 3.92 41.15
C TRP A 936 -16.04 3.00 41.97
N ARG A 937 -15.58 1.78 42.35
CA ARG A 937 -15.78 0.98 43.60
C ARG A 937 -15.68 -0.52 43.28
N TYR A 938 -14.90 -1.41 43.90
CA TYR A 938 -14.35 -1.54 45.27
C TYR A 938 -15.30 -1.13 46.39
N GLU A 939 -16.00 -2.12 46.95
CA GLU A 939 -16.60 -2.07 48.29
C GLU A 939 -15.65 -2.74 49.30
N GLU A 940 -15.68 -2.20 50.52
CA GLU A 940 -14.92 -2.49 51.76
C GLU A 940 -15.02 -3.99 52.18
N GLU A 941 -14.04 -4.65 52.82
CA GLU A 941 -13.42 -4.40 54.13
C GLU A 941 -12.04 -5.11 54.27
N ASP A 942 -11.19 -4.60 55.17
CA ASP A 942 -9.97 -5.18 55.77
C ASP A 942 -8.60 -5.16 55.04
N ASN A 943 -8.00 -3.96 55.03
CA ASN A 943 -6.75 -3.62 55.73
C ASN A 943 -5.60 -4.68 55.83
N SER A 944 -4.62 -4.62 54.93
CA SER A 944 -3.18 -4.53 55.29
C SER A 944 -2.26 -4.44 54.07
N ALA A 945 -1.36 -3.45 54.11
CA ALA A 945 -0.24 -3.30 53.21
C ALA A 945 0.84 -4.36 53.50
N VAL A 946 1.36 -5.00 52.45
CA VAL A 946 2.77 -5.46 52.39
C VAL A 946 3.30 -5.21 50.98
N ILE A 947 4.22 -4.26 50.89
CA ILE A 947 5.23 -4.16 49.85
C ILE A 947 6.25 -5.28 50.09
N LEU A 948 6.57 -6.07 49.07
CA LEU A 948 7.90 -6.65 48.94
C LEU A 948 8.53 -6.10 47.67
N ALA A 949 9.53 -5.26 47.87
CA ALA A 949 10.56 -4.98 46.90
C ALA A 949 11.35 -6.26 46.61
N SER A 950 11.77 -6.46 45.37
CA SER A 950 13.04 -7.15 45.12
C SER A 950 13.96 -6.17 44.41
N GLU A 951 15.12 -5.97 45.01
CA GLU A 951 16.25 -5.24 44.47
C GLU A 951 16.75 -5.99 43.23
N ASN A 952 16.64 -5.42 42.04
CA ASN A 952 17.54 -5.80 40.96
C ASN A 952 17.97 -4.59 40.12
N THR A 953 19.27 -4.52 39.94
CA THR A 953 20.05 -3.38 39.47
C THR A 953 20.12 -3.31 37.94
N GLN A 954 19.12 -2.73 37.27
CA GLN A 954 19.17 -2.22 35.88
C GLN A 954 17.86 -1.46 35.57
N SER A 955 17.80 -0.25 35.01
CA SER A 955 18.66 0.90 35.18
C SER A 955 17.76 2.04 35.66
N GLN A 956 18.12 2.69 36.77
CA GLN A 956 17.38 3.82 37.34
C GLN A 956 17.18 4.95 36.31
N ASP A 957 18.05 5.00 35.29
CA ASP A 957 18.08 5.96 34.19
C ASP A 957 16.92 5.79 33.18
N THR A 958 16.38 4.57 33.01
CA THR A 958 15.28 4.30 32.06
C THR A 958 13.93 4.76 32.64
N GLN A 959 13.67 4.42 33.91
CA GLN A 959 12.49 4.91 34.63
C GLN A 959 12.53 6.44 34.82
N GLU A 960 13.72 7.01 35.03
CA GLU A 960 13.89 8.45 35.18
C GLU A 960 13.69 9.24 33.86
N ARG A 961 14.00 8.65 32.69
CA ARG A 961 13.73 9.27 31.37
C ARG A 961 12.25 9.28 30.99
N MET A 962 11.53 8.20 31.29
CA MET A 962 10.08 8.12 31.08
C MET A 962 9.33 9.14 31.96
N TYR A 963 9.78 9.34 33.20
CA TYR A 963 9.20 10.34 34.10
C TYR A 963 9.50 11.78 33.63
N ALA A 964 10.72 12.07 33.17
CA ALA A 964 11.10 13.39 32.65
C ALA A 964 10.31 13.82 31.39
N GLN A 965 9.91 12.86 30.55
CA GLN A 965 9.07 13.11 29.37
C GLN A 965 7.62 13.45 29.72
N MET A 966 7.10 12.99 30.88
CA MET A 966 5.72 13.22 31.29
C MET A 966 5.46 14.53 32.05
N VAL A 967 6.40 15.02 32.86
CA VAL A 967 6.18 16.20 33.74
C VAL A 967 6.99 17.45 33.36
N GLY A 968 7.88 17.37 32.37
CA GLY A 968 8.73 18.49 31.96
C GLY A 968 9.95 18.71 32.85
N THR A 969 11.00 19.32 32.28
CA THR A 969 12.36 19.30 32.84
C THR A 969 12.52 20.05 34.17
N GLU A 970 11.76 21.12 34.41
CA GLU A 970 11.80 21.88 35.68
C GLU A 970 11.17 21.11 36.85
N GLU A 971 10.07 20.39 36.59
CA GLU A 971 9.32 19.64 37.60
C GLU A 971 10.03 18.32 37.94
N TYR A 972 10.72 17.75 36.95
CA TYR A 972 11.65 16.63 37.10
C TYR A 972 12.87 16.98 37.98
N ASN A 973 13.49 18.15 37.78
CA ASN A 973 14.62 18.59 38.62
C ASN A 973 14.20 18.79 40.07
N LEU A 974 13.06 19.46 40.31
CA LEU A 974 12.51 19.65 41.66
C LEU A 974 12.24 18.31 42.35
N THR A 975 11.57 17.37 41.69
CA THR A 975 11.29 16.06 42.29
C THR A 975 12.56 15.28 42.60
N ARG A 976 13.63 15.42 41.80
CA ARG A 976 14.92 14.79 42.11
C ARG A 976 15.57 15.36 43.38
N SER A 977 15.39 16.65 43.62
CA SER A 977 15.93 17.39 44.76
C SER A 977 15.18 17.14 46.09
N LEU A 978 13.96 16.58 46.03
CA LEU A 978 13.13 16.24 47.19
C LEU A 978 13.43 14.84 47.75
N SER A 979 13.43 14.72 49.08
CA SER A 979 13.41 13.45 49.79
C SER A 979 12.13 12.66 49.48
N TRP A 980 12.15 11.35 49.74
CA TRP A 980 11.01 10.48 49.40
C TRP A 980 9.71 10.91 50.10
N GLY A 981 9.77 11.32 51.37
CA GLY A 981 8.60 11.86 52.08
C GLY A 981 8.12 13.20 51.50
N ALA A 982 9.04 14.08 51.11
CA ALA A 982 8.72 15.36 50.48
C ALA A 982 8.09 15.22 49.08
N ARG A 983 8.47 14.18 48.33
CA ARG A 983 7.79 13.84 47.06
C ARG A 983 6.34 13.42 47.30
N GLN A 984 6.06 12.65 48.34
CA GLN A 984 4.69 12.26 48.67
C GLN A 984 3.84 13.48 49.08
N ALA A 985 4.40 14.34 49.93
CA ALA A 985 3.77 15.60 50.34
C ALA A 985 3.50 16.53 49.15
N TYR A 986 4.44 16.65 48.21
CA TYR A 986 4.26 17.39 46.96
C TYR A 986 3.05 16.90 46.16
N TRP A 987 2.95 15.59 45.93
CA TRP A 987 1.86 15.00 45.14
C TRP A 987 0.49 15.12 45.84
N GLN A 988 0.45 14.93 47.16
CA GLN A 988 -0.78 15.09 47.94
C GLN A 988 -1.27 16.53 47.94
N GLU A 989 -0.39 17.51 48.16
CA GLU A 989 -0.77 18.92 48.19
C GLU A 989 -1.25 19.42 46.81
N GLN A 990 -0.64 18.97 45.71
CA GLN A 990 -1.12 19.29 44.36
C GLN A 990 -2.54 18.75 44.12
N GLN A 991 -2.82 17.50 44.52
CA GLN A 991 -4.17 16.94 44.41
C GLN A 991 -5.18 17.66 45.32
N GLU A 992 -4.80 17.98 46.56
CA GLU A 992 -5.69 18.71 47.48
C GLU A 992 -6.01 20.11 46.97
N MET A 993 -5.03 20.85 46.46
CA MET A 993 -5.24 22.17 45.87
C MET A 993 -6.05 22.11 44.58
N GLN A 994 -5.81 21.12 43.73
CA GLN A 994 -6.58 20.92 42.50
C GLN A 994 -8.06 20.60 42.78
N ASN A 995 -8.33 19.87 43.87
CA ASN A 995 -9.69 19.50 44.27
C ASN A 995 -10.41 20.59 45.08
N SER A 996 -9.67 21.52 45.70
CA SER A 996 -10.23 22.54 46.59
C SER A 996 -10.29 23.96 45.99
N LEU A 997 -9.58 24.23 44.89
CA LEU A 997 -9.54 25.53 44.22
C LEU A 997 -10.23 25.49 42.86
N SER A 998 -10.75 26.64 42.41
CA SER A 998 -11.21 26.75 41.01
C SER A 998 -10.02 26.69 40.04
N VAL A 999 -10.27 26.40 38.75
CA VAL A 999 -9.21 26.24 37.74
C VAL A 999 -8.31 27.48 37.64
N GLU A 1000 -8.88 28.68 37.77
CA GLU A 1000 -8.11 29.94 37.73
C GLU A 1000 -7.27 30.14 39.00
N GLU A 1001 -7.82 29.79 40.18
CA GLU A 1001 -7.10 29.86 41.45
C GLU A 1001 -5.98 28.81 41.55
N TYR A 1002 -6.21 27.60 41.04
CA TYR A 1002 -5.19 26.55 40.95
C TYR A 1002 -4.07 26.94 39.98
N GLY A 1003 -4.41 27.57 38.85
CA GLY A 1003 -3.42 28.12 37.93
C GLY A 1003 -2.54 29.20 38.57
N ASN A 1004 -3.13 30.09 39.37
CA ASN A 1004 -2.37 31.11 40.12
C ASN A 1004 -1.51 30.49 41.22
N TYR A 1005 -2.00 29.48 41.94
CA TYR A 1005 -1.24 28.73 42.93
C TYR A 1005 -0.01 28.06 42.30
N LEU A 1006 -0.18 27.38 41.15
CA LEU A 1006 0.93 26.78 40.41
C LEU A 1006 1.95 27.81 39.96
N GLN A 1007 1.52 28.99 39.51
CA GLN A 1007 2.44 30.07 39.16
C GLN A 1007 3.17 30.63 40.37
N GLU A 1008 2.51 30.77 41.52
CA GLU A 1008 3.13 31.26 42.75
C GLU A 1008 4.19 30.28 43.26
N ILE A 1009 3.88 28.98 43.34
CA ILE A 1009 4.83 27.92 43.69
C ILE A 1009 6.00 27.91 42.71
N ARG A 1010 5.73 27.91 41.39
CA ARG A 1010 6.79 27.86 40.35
C ARG A 1010 7.63 29.14 40.29
N SER A 1011 7.13 30.27 40.77
CA SER A 1011 7.89 31.52 40.86
C SER A 1011 8.93 31.53 41.99
N LEU A 1012 8.84 30.59 42.93
CA LEU A 1012 9.82 30.45 44.01
C LEU A 1012 11.11 29.77 43.49
N PRO A 1013 12.29 30.19 43.99
CA PRO A 1013 13.55 29.49 43.73
C PRO A 1013 13.45 28.01 44.11
N GLU A 1014 14.15 27.13 43.38
CA GLU A 1014 14.10 25.67 43.60
C GLU A 1014 14.43 25.28 45.05
N GLU A 1015 15.42 25.95 45.67
CA GLU A 1015 15.80 25.70 47.07
C GLU A 1015 14.66 26.00 48.06
N GLU A 1016 13.88 27.06 47.83
CA GLU A 1016 12.75 27.43 48.68
C GLU A 1016 11.56 26.47 48.49
N ARG A 1017 11.35 25.97 47.26
CA ARG A 1017 10.36 24.92 46.98
C ARG A 1017 10.74 23.61 47.65
N VAL A 1018 12.01 23.22 47.58
CA VAL A 1018 12.51 22.02 48.26
C VAL A 1018 12.30 22.15 49.76
N GLU A 1019 12.69 23.27 50.36
CA GLU A 1019 12.50 23.51 51.80
C GLU A 1019 11.01 23.49 52.20
N TYR A 1020 10.12 24.04 51.37
CA TYR A 1020 8.68 24.00 51.58
C TYR A 1020 8.12 22.57 51.66
N PHE A 1021 8.40 21.73 50.67
CA PHE A 1021 7.86 20.36 50.63
C PHE A 1021 8.56 19.42 51.62
N GLU A 1022 9.83 19.65 51.95
CA GLU A 1022 10.52 18.96 53.04
C GLU A 1022 9.90 19.31 54.40
N ALA A 1023 9.54 20.58 54.62
CA ALA A 1023 8.84 21.01 55.83
C ALA A 1023 7.41 20.44 55.89
N LEU A 1024 6.71 20.38 54.75
CA LEU A 1024 5.37 19.81 54.67
C LEU A 1024 5.37 18.31 55.04
N ALA A 1025 6.31 17.54 54.49
CA ALA A 1025 6.49 16.13 54.79
C ALA A 1025 6.86 15.86 56.26
N GLN A 1026 7.61 16.78 56.89
CA GLN A 1026 7.93 16.68 58.31
C GLN A 1026 6.77 17.08 59.22
N SER A 1027 5.82 17.88 58.73
CA SER A 1027 4.67 18.34 59.51
C SER A 1027 3.60 17.26 59.72
N GLY A 1028 3.64 16.16 58.93
CA GLY A 1028 2.84 14.96 59.15
C GLY A 1028 1.33 15.15 59.11
N ASN A 1029 0.85 16.17 58.38
CA ASN A 1029 -0.57 16.38 58.11
C ASN A 1029 -1.02 15.55 56.92
#